data_AF-A0A1E7J1E1-F1
#
_entry.id   AF-A0A1E7J1E1-F1
#
_cell.length_a   1.000
_cell.length_b   1.000
_cell.length_c   1.000
_cell.angle_alpha   90.00
_cell.angle_beta   90.00
_cell.angle_gamma   90.00
#
_symmetry.space_group_name_H-M   'P 1'
#
loop_
_entity.id
_entity.type
_entity.pdbx_description
1 polymer ?
#
loop_
_entity_poly.entity_id
_entity_poly.type
_entity_poly.pdbx_seq_one_letter_code
_entity_poly.pdbx_strand_id
1 'polypeptide(L)'
;MEEKALSLLILDDNHDDAELAVNQLEQGGFNVKSSRVDTEEGFRKALDEKPDLILADCKLPSFDGRAALQMRQQMAPDIPLIIFSGTIGEEVAVECMKSGARDYVFKDRLFRLGPAVKRAIEEAEAYRQCKRAEESLRESEGRYRTLIDDVLDSSDVGIFILNSEFRVVWVNRALERYFGFKRDEVIGKDKRQIIREGIKDIFEDPETFCEKVLSTYDDNTYIENFECRVLPEGNRQERWLEHWSQPIRSGLYQGGRIEHYTNITEFKRFQGKLRESEAFSSSLLSNSPHAIIVINPDSSVRYVGPSLEKLTGFSSADLIGKKAPYPWWTEETLQKTGRDFEKAMVKGAQRLEELFQKKDGDRFCVEITSTPVRSNGKLQYYLANWVDITERKWAEEALFESVAQKQALLDGLPDMIMQIDTNMTVLWANKTALDMNPDSVGQTCHKAYVNGDDPCQGCPCMRCMDTGQIERGVMYQPAVKGIQDESHWEDIGVPIKDNHGRIVGAIEIARNVTDRKKTEQKLRETRDYLENLINHVSAPIIVWDPEFRITRFNNAFQRLTGYATDEVIGQEFRMLFPEGSRRESVNKITRTLSGEYWKSVEIPILRKDGDVRHVLCNSSNVYADDGTTLLSTIVQGIDITKQKHLEAQLRQTQKMEALGTLAGGIAHDFNNILFAVIGYAELALDHAPKGSLLQSHLQEVVKAGSRAKDLVKQILTFSRQAEHELKAVQVKLIVKETLKLLRPSLPTTIEIRQNIQSDSVVLADPTQIHQVFMNLCTNAAHAMREEGGTLEVSLHNADFGFRNSELEQNDEQSAIPGPDLTHGRNRVFQSRRARVDRDPQSAIGFVPGPHLRLTVSDTGHGMTPDVLERIFDPFFTTKEPGEGTGMGLSVVHGIVKSLGGTITVDSQPGKGSTFRIYLPLAERELEPEVETEKTVPTGDERILFIDDEQVLANMGKQMLDRLGYEVASRTSSIEALELFRAQPDRFDLVITDMTMPNMTGEKLAAEIMNIRPDIPIILCTGFSKHISEEKAKEMGIRAFIMKPLARRDLADTIRKVLDE
;
A
#
# COMPACT_ATOMS: atom_id res chain seq x y z
N MET A 1 -15.51 12.82 -23.98
CA MET A 1 -15.34 14.10 -23.27
C MET A 1 -15.25 15.15 -24.35
N GLU A 2 -16.04 16.23 -24.27
CA GLU A 2 -15.78 17.42 -25.08
C GLU A 2 -14.47 18.04 -24.57
N GLU A 3 -13.59 18.48 -25.48
CA GLU A 3 -12.36 19.16 -25.10
C GLU A 3 -12.70 20.53 -24.52
N LYS A 4 -12.51 20.67 -23.20
CA LYS A 4 -12.71 21.94 -22.48
C LYS A 4 -11.77 23.00 -23.07
N ALA A 5 -12.34 24.05 -23.66
CA ALA A 5 -11.57 25.16 -24.17
C ALA A 5 -10.74 25.83 -23.05
N LEU A 6 -9.48 26.12 -23.35
CA LEU A 6 -8.53 26.82 -22.50
C LEU A 6 -8.94 28.30 -22.37
N SER A 7 -9.33 28.72 -21.17
CA SER A 7 -9.64 30.13 -20.92
C SER A 7 -8.35 30.94 -20.72
N LEU A 8 -8.00 31.79 -21.70
CA LEU A 8 -6.73 32.52 -21.76
C LEU A 8 -6.93 34.02 -21.55
N LEU A 9 -6.37 34.58 -20.47
CA LEU A 9 -6.33 36.03 -20.28
C LEU A 9 -5.02 36.59 -20.85
N ILE A 10 -5.11 37.54 -21.78
CA ILE A 10 -3.96 38.22 -22.39
C ILE A 10 -3.94 39.68 -21.91
N LEU A 11 -2.88 40.04 -21.19
CA LEU A 11 -2.58 41.41 -20.80
C LEU A 11 -1.56 41.99 -21.78
N ASP A 12 -2.04 42.70 -22.79
CA ASP A 12 -1.24 43.25 -23.90
C ASP A 12 -1.96 44.45 -24.52
N ASP A 13 -1.30 45.58 -24.73
CA ASP A 13 -1.88 46.78 -25.35
C ASP A 13 -1.93 46.68 -26.88
N ASN A 14 -1.13 45.79 -27.47
CA ASN A 14 -1.18 45.46 -28.90
C ASN A 14 -2.24 44.37 -29.17
N HIS A 15 -3.09 44.62 -30.17
CA HIS A 15 -4.10 43.64 -30.59
C HIS A 15 -3.49 42.50 -31.41
N ASP A 16 -2.54 42.83 -32.28
CA ASP A 16 -1.95 41.90 -33.25
C ASP A 16 -1.07 40.85 -32.54
N ASP A 17 -0.33 41.26 -31.51
CA ASP A 17 0.49 40.36 -30.67
C ASP A 17 -0.38 39.37 -29.87
N ALA A 18 -1.55 39.82 -29.39
CA ALA A 18 -2.51 38.97 -28.70
C ALA A 18 -3.13 37.94 -29.67
N GLU A 19 -3.46 38.35 -30.90
CA GLU A 19 -4.01 37.45 -31.92
C GLU A 19 -2.95 36.45 -32.43
N LEU A 20 -1.69 36.87 -32.57
CA LEU A 20 -0.55 35.99 -32.85
C LEU A 20 -0.35 34.93 -31.76
N ALA A 21 -0.46 35.30 -30.47
CA ALA A 21 -0.35 34.37 -29.36
C ALA A 21 -1.47 33.31 -29.36
N VAL A 22 -2.70 33.70 -29.69
CA VAL A 22 -3.85 32.78 -29.83
C VAL A 22 -3.64 31.82 -30.99
N ASN A 23 -3.37 32.34 -32.19
CA ASN A 23 -3.14 31.52 -33.39
C ASN A 23 -2.01 30.50 -33.19
N GLN A 24 -0.94 30.88 -32.48
CA GLN A 24 0.17 29.99 -32.20
C GLN A 24 -0.18 28.87 -31.20
N LEU A 25 -1.11 29.12 -30.27
CA LEU A 25 -1.62 28.10 -29.35
C LEU A 25 -2.62 27.15 -30.03
N GLU A 26 -3.47 27.68 -30.91
CA GLU A 26 -4.37 26.85 -31.73
C GLU A 26 -3.59 25.95 -32.70
N GLN A 27 -2.54 26.47 -33.36
CA GLN A 27 -1.57 25.65 -34.12
C GLN A 27 -0.83 24.63 -33.24
N GLY A 28 -0.73 24.88 -31.93
CA GLY A 28 -0.18 23.96 -30.94
C GLY A 28 -1.17 22.88 -30.45
N GLY A 29 -2.40 22.85 -30.97
CA GLY A 29 -3.43 21.89 -30.60
C GLY A 29 -4.27 22.28 -29.38
N PHE A 30 -4.24 23.54 -28.93
CA PHE A 30 -5.13 24.03 -27.88
C PHE A 30 -6.41 24.61 -28.46
N ASN A 31 -7.57 24.20 -27.96
CA ASN A 31 -8.84 24.90 -28.18
C ASN A 31 -8.87 26.14 -27.27
N VAL A 32 -8.62 27.34 -27.79
CA VAL A 32 -8.42 28.55 -26.97
C VAL A 32 -9.66 29.45 -26.96
N LYS A 33 -10.03 29.95 -25.78
CA LYS A 33 -10.97 31.06 -25.62
C LYS A 33 -10.27 32.21 -24.91
N SER A 34 -9.90 33.24 -25.66
CA SER A 34 -9.12 34.36 -25.14
C SER A 34 -9.96 35.57 -24.72
N SER A 35 -9.43 36.35 -23.78
CA SER A 35 -9.88 37.71 -23.47
C SER A 35 -8.66 38.63 -23.36
N ARG A 36 -8.70 39.80 -24.02
CA ARG A 36 -7.61 40.79 -23.99
C ARG A 36 -7.95 41.94 -23.05
N VAL A 37 -6.98 42.36 -22.25
CA VAL A 37 -7.04 43.53 -21.37
C VAL A 37 -5.75 44.34 -21.46
N ASP A 38 -5.82 45.63 -21.20
CA ASP A 38 -4.72 46.60 -21.32
C ASP A 38 -4.64 47.57 -20.11
N THR A 39 -5.53 47.39 -19.13
CA THR A 39 -5.69 48.25 -17.95
C THR A 39 -5.76 47.44 -16.66
N GLU A 40 -5.28 48.02 -15.55
CA GLU A 40 -5.32 47.40 -14.22
C GLU A 40 -6.75 46.98 -13.81
N GLU A 41 -7.75 47.83 -14.05
CA GLU A 41 -9.15 47.57 -13.69
C GLU A 41 -9.75 46.44 -14.56
N GLY A 42 -9.41 46.40 -15.85
CA GLY A 42 -9.77 45.31 -16.75
C GLY A 42 -9.14 43.98 -16.32
N PHE A 43 -7.84 43.98 -16.00
CA PHE A 43 -7.12 42.81 -15.52
C PHE A 43 -7.68 42.27 -14.20
N ARG A 44 -7.97 43.16 -13.23
CA ARG A 44 -8.62 42.81 -11.97
C ARG A 44 -9.98 42.14 -12.17
N LYS A 45 -10.81 42.69 -13.07
CA LYS A 45 -12.13 42.12 -13.37
C LYS A 45 -12.03 40.78 -14.11
N ALA A 46 -11.09 40.63 -15.03
CA ALA A 46 -10.88 39.38 -15.77
C ALA A 46 -10.30 38.26 -14.89
N LEU A 47 -9.53 38.59 -13.84
CA LEU A 47 -9.08 37.63 -12.83
C LEU A 47 -10.25 36.96 -12.08
N ASP A 48 -11.34 37.68 -11.80
CA ASP A 48 -12.54 37.14 -11.14
C ASP A 48 -13.29 36.10 -12.01
N GLU A 49 -13.14 36.17 -13.34
CA GLU A 49 -13.68 35.16 -14.28
C GLU A 49 -12.88 33.85 -14.27
N LYS A 50 -11.76 33.79 -13.53
CA LYS A 50 -10.89 32.62 -13.32
C LYS A 50 -10.39 31.98 -14.63
N PRO A 51 -9.55 32.70 -15.41
CA PRO A 51 -8.85 32.12 -16.55
C PRO A 51 -7.99 30.92 -16.13
N ASP A 52 -7.80 29.98 -17.05
CA ASP A 52 -6.94 28.81 -16.84
C ASP A 52 -5.45 29.19 -16.91
N LEU A 53 -5.11 30.23 -17.69
CA LEU A 53 -3.77 30.79 -17.88
C LEU A 53 -3.81 32.31 -18.12
N ILE A 54 -2.76 33.01 -17.69
CA ILE A 54 -2.49 34.42 -18.04
C ILE A 54 -1.22 34.52 -18.89
N LEU A 55 -1.29 35.24 -20.01
CA LEU A 55 -0.14 35.80 -20.73
C LEU A 55 -0.07 37.30 -20.46
N ALA A 56 1.11 37.82 -20.14
CA ALA A 56 1.29 39.24 -19.83
C ALA A 56 2.53 39.83 -20.51
N ASP A 57 2.38 40.95 -21.24
CA ASP A 57 3.52 41.76 -21.62
C ASP A 57 4.10 42.46 -20.38
N CYS A 58 5.44 42.51 -20.33
CA CYS A 58 6.17 43.15 -19.24
C CYS A 58 6.29 44.66 -19.40
N LYS A 59 5.98 45.23 -20.58
CA LYS A 59 6.05 46.67 -20.86
C LYS A 59 4.71 47.19 -21.38
N LEU A 60 3.94 47.81 -20.50
CA LEU A 60 2.70 48.49 -20.83
C LEU A 60 2.75 49.93 -20.29
N PRO A 61 2.12 50.93 -20.95
CA PRO A 61 2.30 52.35 -20.59
C PRO A 61 1.83 52.73 -19.18
N SER A 62 0.89 51.97 -18.61
CA SER A 62 0.18 52.31 -17.36
C SER A 62 0.19 51.20 -16.30
N PHE A 63 0.38 49.93 -16.69
CA PHE A 63 0.27 48.77 -15.79
C PHE A 63 1.20 47.64 -16.26
N ASP A 64 2.43 47.60 -15.75
CA ASP A 64 3.43 46.64 -16.23
C ASP A 64 3.14 45.17 -15.81
N GLY A 65 3.76 44.23 -16.52
CA GLY A 65 3.61 42.81 -16.23
C GLY A 65 4.10 42.38 -14.84
N ARG A 66 4.84 43.24 -14.11
CA ARG A 66 5.28 42.97 -12.73
C ARG A 66 4.16 43.30 -11.73
N ALA A 67 3.47 44.42 -11.93
CA ALA A 67 2.26 44.79 -11.20
C ALA A 67 1.13 43.76 -11.41
N ALA A 68 0.97 43.26 -12.64
CA ALA A 68 0.08 42.15 -12.95
C ALA A 68 0.42 40.88 -12.16
N LEU A 69 1.71 40.56 -12.04
CA LEU A 69 2.20 39.36 -11.37
C LEU A 69 2.00 39.42 -9.85
N GLN A 70 2.24 40.58 -9.23
CA GLN A 70 1.92 40.86 -7.82
C GLN A 70 0.40 40.83 -7.56
N MET A 71 -0.41 41.44 -8.44
CA MET A 71 -1.87 41.43 -8.28
C MET A 71 -2.43 40.01 -8.36
N ARG A 72 -1.98 39.22 -9.33
CA ARG A 72 -2.32 37.79 -9.40
C ARG A 72 -1.85 37.03 -8.17
N GLN A 73 -0.71 37.38 -7.56
CA GLN A 73 -0.22 36.74 -6.34
C GLN A 73 -1.13 36.98 -5.13
N GLN A 74 -1.77 38.15 -5.06
CA GLN A 74 -2.70 38.52 -4.00
C GLN A 74 -4.12 37.97 -4.24
N MET A 75 -4.61 38.00 -5.49
CA MET A 75 -6.00 37.68 -5.81
C MET A 75 -6.23 36.24 -6.26
N ALA A 76 -5.34 35.67 -7.06
CA ALA A 76 -5.51 34.35 -7.67
C ALA A 76 -4.16 33.62 -7.85
N PRO A 77 -3.44 33.30 -6.76
CA PRO A 77 -2.10 32.70 -6.84
C PRO A 77 -2.08 31.35 -7.57
N ASP A 78 -3.22 30.65 -7.59
CA ASP A 78 -3.44 29.33 -8.20
C ASP A 78 -3.56 29.39 -9.75
N ILE A 79 -3.57 30.58 -10.36
CA ILE A 79 -3.59 30.78 -11.81
C ILE A 79 -2.14 30.97 -12.31
N PRO A 80 -1.67 30.18 -13.30
CA PRO A 80 -0.36 30.35 -13.89
C PRO A 80 -0.29 31.64 -14.71
N LEU A 81 0.86 32.32 -14.67
CA LEU A 81 1.15 33.51 -15.47
C LEU A 81 2.50 33.33 -16.18
N ILE A 82 2.51 33.53 -17.49
CA ILE A 82 3.69 33.50 -18.36
C ILE A 82 3.94 34.93 -18.85
N ILE A 83 5.20 35.38 -18.78
CA ILE A 83 5.58 36.68 -19.35
C ILE A 83 5.81 36.50 -20.86
N PHE A 84 5.18 37.35 -21.67
CA PHE A 84 5.22 37.28 -23.13
C PHE A 84 5.48 38.67 -23.74
N SER A 85 6.68 38.92 -24.25
CA SER A 85 7.08 40.29 -24.65
C SER A 85 8.23 40.33 -25.67
N GLY A 86 8.34 41.43 -26.42
CA GLY A 86 9.32 41.58 -27.50
C GLY A 86 10.68 42.16 -27.09
N THR A 87 10.80 42.89 -25.97
CA THR A 87 12.09 43.50 -25.56
C THR A 87 12.29 43.52 -24.04
N ILE A 88 12.96 42.50 -23.50
CA ILE A 88 13.29 42.43 -22.07
C ILE A 88 14.73 41.94 -21.92
N GLY A 89 15.51 42.58 -21.04
CA GLY A 89 16.85 42.10 -20.68
C GLY A 89 16.78 40.93 -19.70
N GLU A 90 17.77 40.03 -19.72
CA GLU A 90 17.79 38.81 -18.91
C GLU A 90 17.54 39.07 -17.40
N GLU A 91 18.05 40.18 -16.87
CA GLU A 91 17.84 40.59 -15.47
C GLU A 91 16.36 40.70 -15.09
N VAL A 92 15.54 41.35 -15.94
CA VAL A 92 14.11 41.56 -15.70
C VAL A 92 13.32 40.26 -15.87
N ALA A 93 13.72 39.40 -16.81
CA ALA A 93 13.14 38.06 -16.95
C ALA A 93 13.40 37.20 -15.70
N VAL A 94 14.64 37.19 -15.20
CA VAL A 94 15.02 36.52 -13.94
C VAL A 94 14.27 37.09 -12.75
N GLU A 95 14.03 38.40 -12.70
CA GLU A 95 13.28 39.04 -11.61
C GLU A 95 11.79 38.70 -11.63
N CYS A 96 11.18 38.57 -12.83
CA CYS A 96 9.80 38.09 -12.98
C CYS A 96 9.66 36.62 -12.55
N MET A 97 10.62 35.76 -12.91
CA MET A 97 10.66 34.36 -12.45
C MET A 97 10.82 34.27 -10.92
N LYS A 98 11.71 35.07 -10.31
CA LYS A 98 11.84 35.18 -8.84
C LYS A 98 10.56 35.69 -8.15
N SER A 99 9.78 36.51 -8.84
CA SER A 99 8.50 37.04 -8.36
C SER A 99 7.34 36.06 -8.53
N GLY A 100 7.53 34.95 -9.26
CA GLY A 100 6.54 33.88 -9.42
C GLY A 100 5.90 33.75 -10.81
N ALA A 101 6.55 34.23 -11.88
CA ALA A 101 6.21 33.81 -13.24
C ALA A 101 6.45 32.30 -13.39
N ARG A 102 5.60 31.61 -14.17
CA ARG A 102 5.75 30.17 -14.46
C ARG A 102 6.74 29.89 -15.57
N ASP A 103 6.73 30.71 -16.60
CA ASP A 103 7.70 30.65 -17.70
C ASP A 103 7.81 32.05 -18.34
N TYR A 104 8.77 32.16 -19.26
CA TYR A 104 9.12 33.39 -19.95
C TYR A 104 9.29 33.11 -21.46
N VAL A 105 8.56 33.82 -22.30
CA VAL A 105 8.56 33.64 -23.77
C VAL A 105 8.77 34.99 -24.46
N PHE A 106 9.75 35.07 -25.35
CA PHE A 106 9.92 36.24 -26.21
C PHE A 106 8.93 36.22 -27.39
N LYS A 107 8.43 37.39 -27.81
CA LYS A 107 7.55 37.54 -28.99
C LYS A 107 8.21 37.09 -30.31
N ASP A 108 9.55 37.07 -30.40
CA ASP A 108 10.30 36.54 -31.55
C ASP A 108 10.36 34.99 -31.60
N ARG A 109 9.98 34.31 -30.51
CA ARG A 109 10.10 32.84 -30.32
C ARG A 109 8.76 32.19 -30.01
N LEU A 110 7.72 32.62 -30.72
CA LEU A 110 6.32 32.14 -30.65
C LEU A 110 6.20 30.61 -30.54
N PHE A 111 7.03 29.83 -31.25
CA PHE A 111 7.01 28.36 -31.20
C PHE A 111 7.22 27.76 -29.78
N ARG A 112 7.85 28.50 -28.85
CA ARG A 112 8.00 28.07 -27.45
C ARG A 112 6.75 28.26 -26.60
N LEU A 113 5.77 29.03 -27.07
CA LEU A 113 4.58 29.37 -26.32
C LEU A 113 3.75 28.12 -25.96
N GLY A 114 3.44 27.26 -26.93
CA GLY A 114 2.69 26.01 -26.69
C GLY A 114 3.30 25.10 -25.61
N PRO A 115 4.60 24.73 -25.70
CA PRO A 115 5.27 23.94 -24.66
C PRO A 115 5.36 24.63 -23.29
N ALA A 116 5.47 25.96 -23.23
CA ALA A 116 5.45 26.71 -21.98
C ALA A 116 4.05 26.70 -21.34
N VAL A 117 3.00 26.94 -22.14
CA VAL A 117 1.59 26.88 -21.74
C VAL A 117 1.24 25.49 -21.20
N LYS A 118 1.61 24.42 -21.90
CA LYS A 118 1.33 23.04 -21.48
C LYS A 118 1.87 22.76 -20.08
N ARG A 119 3.16 23.05 -19.85
CA ARG A 119 3.85 22.83 -18.58
C ARG A 119 3.24 23.67 -17.45
N ALA A 120 2.94 24.94 -17.72
CA ALA A 120 2.35 25.85 -16.74
C ALA A 120 0.94 25.41 -16.29
N ILE A 121 0.15 24.81 -17.18
CA ILE A 121 -1.16 24.23 -16.87
C ILE A 121 -0.99 22.96 -16.05
N GLU A 122 -0.16 22.00 -16.48
CA GLU A 122 0.08 20.73 -15.77
C GLU A 122 0.55 20.96 -14.32
N GLU A 123 1.48 21.90 -14.11
CA GLU A 123 1.94 22.31 -12.78
C GLU A 123 0.85 22.99 -11.94
N ALA A 124 -0.02 23.80 -12.56
CA ALA A 124 -1.14 24.45 -11.88
C ALA A 124 -2.24 23.45 -11.50
N GLU A 125 -2.53 22.45 -12.34
CA GLU A 125 -3.48 21.39 -12.02
C GLU A 125 -2.98 20.50 -10.87
N ALA A 126 -1.71 20.10 -10.89
CA ALA A 126 -1.09 19.36 -9.79
C ALA A 126 -1.17 20.14 -8.46
N TYR A 127 -0.92 21.46 -8.50
CA TYR A 127 -1.05 22.34 -7.33
C TYR A 127 -2.49 22.44 -6.82
N ARG A 128 -3.47 22.63 -7.73
CA ARG A 128 -4.91 22.63 -7.39
C ARG A 128 -5.38 21.29 -6.80
N GLN A 129 -4.89 20.16 -7.31
CA GLN A 129 -5.22 18.83 -6.77
C GLN A 129 -4.68 18.64 -5.34
N CYS A 130 -3.43 19.03 -5.09
CA CYS A 130 -2.82 18.95 -3.76
C CYS A 130 -3.62 19.78 -2.74
N LYS A 131 -3.93 21.04 -3.08
CA LYS A 131 -4.71 21.96 -2.24
C LYS A 131 -6.12 21.43 -1.92
N ARG A 132 -6.81 20.84 -2.92
CA ARG A 132 -8.12 20.18 -2.70
C ARG A 132 -8.03 18.95 -1.79
N ALA A 133 -6.97 18.16 -1.91
CA ALA A 133 -6.76 17.01 -1.02
C ALA A 133 -6.53 17.45 0.44
N GLU A 134 -5.77 18.53 0.64
CA GLU A 134 -5.53 19.15 1.95
C GLU A 134 -6.83 19.76 2.54
N GLU A 135 -7.61 20.49 1.74
CA GLU A 135 -8.93 21.02 2.14
C GLU A 135 -9.92 19.89 2.50
N SER A 136 -9.97 18.82 1.71
CA SER A 136 -10.84 17.67 1.98
C SER A 136 -10.42 16.89 3.23
N LEU A 137 -9.12 16.77 3.50
CA LEU A 137 -8.60 16.19 4.74
C LEU A 137 -9.01 17.05 5.95
N ARG A 138 -8.85 18.37 5.84
CA ARG A 138 -9.23 19.35 6.88
C ARG A 138 -10.73 19.37 7.16
N GLU A 139 -11.57 19.23 6.13
CA GLU A 139 -13.04 19.11 6.31
C GLU A 139 -13.40 17.81 7.03
N SER A 140 -12.73 16.70 6.69
CA SER A 140 -12.91 15.41 7.36
C SER A 140 -12.49 15.47 8.83
N GLU A 141 -11.33 16.04 9.14
CA GLU A 141 -10.87 16.27 10.53
C GLU A 141 -11.84 17.15 11.32
N GLY A 142 -12.35 18.23 10.71
CA GLY A 142 -13.37 19.09 11.32
C GLY A 142 -14.66 18.32 11.65
N ARG A 143 -15.14 17.49 10.72
CA ARG A 143 -16.34 16.67 10.91
C ARG A 143 -16.16 15.63 12.02
N TYR A 144 -15.00 14.99 12.13
CA TYR A 144 -14.71 14.07 13.23
C TYR A 144 -14.66 14.81 14.59
N ARG A 145 -14.07 16.01 14.66
CA ARG A 145 -14.05 16.81 15.90
C ARG A 145 -15.47 17.14 16.37
N THR A 146 -16.34 17.65 15.49
CA THR A 146 -17.73 17.99 15.86
C THR A 146 -18.52 16.76 16.34
N LEU A 147 -18.37 15.61 15.68
CA LEU A 147 -19.05 14.38 16.11
C LEU A 147 -18.57 13.89 17.49
N ILE A 148 -17.29 14.03 17.80
CA ILE A 148 -16.73 13.68 19.12
C ILE A 148 -17.24 14.65 20.19
N ASP A 149 -17.22 15.95 19.91
CA ASP A 149 -17.70 16.98 20.83
C ASP A 149 -19.20 16.77 21.15
N ASP A 150 -20.07 16.58 20.14
CA ASP A 150 -21.52 16.37 20.35
C ASP A 150 -21.83 15.11 21.19
N VAL A 151 -21.15 13.99 20.92
CA VAL A 151 -21.35 12.74 21.67
C VAL A 151 -20.89 12.89 23.12
N LEU A 152 -19.71 13.48 23.35
CA LEU A 152 -19.15 13.59 24.70
C LEU A 152 -19.79 14.71 25.54
N ASP A 153 -20.29 15.79 24.93
CA ASP A 153 -21.02 16.86 25.64
C ASP A 153 -22.43 16.45 26.08
N SER A 154 -23.03 15.47 25.37
CA SER A 154 -24.32 14.86 25.72
C SER A 154 -24.24 13.91 26.93
N SER A 155 -23.02 13.50 27.32
CA SER A 155 -22.80 12.61 28.46
C SER A 155 -22.70 13.36 29.79
N ASP A 156 -23.03 12.67 30.89
CA ASP A 156 -22.76 13.09 32.27
C ASP A 156 -21.39 12.59 32.79
N VAL A 157 -20.43 12.43 31.87
CA VAL A 157 -19.04 12.13 32.18
C VAL A 157 -18.20 13.33 31.78
N GLY A 158 -17.56 13.97 32.77
CA GLY A 158 -16.66 15.08 32.53
C GLY A 158 -15.25 14.62 32.21
N ILE A 159 -14.66 14.99 31.07
CA ILE A 159 -13.37 14.44 30.58
C ILE A 159 -12.33 15.55 30.34
N PHE A 160 -11.13 15.39 30.92
CA PHE A 160 -9.92 16.14 30.54
C PHE A 160 -8.95 15.23 29.77
N ILE A 161 -8.35 15.77 28.69
CA ILE A 161 -7.17 15.19 28.05
C ILE A 161 -5.99 16.13 28.28
N LEU A 162 -4.89 15.59 28.78
CA LEU A 162 -3.65 16.30 29.09
C LEU A 162 -2.51 15.80 28.17
N ASN A 163 -1.60 16.69 27.78
CA ASN A 163 -0.37 16.31 27.08
C ASN A 163 0.76 15.86 28.03
N SER A 164 1.94 15.56 27.49
CA SER A 164 3.16 15.15 28.19
C SER A 164 3.67 16.13 29.26
N GLU A 165 3.29 17.41 29.19
CA GLU A 165 3.61 18.42 30.22
C GLU A 165 2.46 18.65 31.21
N PHE A 166 1.43 17.78 31.18
CA PHE A 166 0.18 17.88 31.94
C PHE A 166 -0.62 19.16 31.65
N ARG A 167 -0.50 19.72 30.44
CA ARG A 167 -1.33 20.84 29.97
C ARG A 167 -2.63 20.30 29.37
N VAL A 168 -3.75 20.97 29.67
CA VAL A 168 -5.06 20.62 29.12
C VAL A 168 -5.06 20.85 27.61
N VAL A 169 -5.19 19.78 26.82
CA VAL A 169 -5.30 19.87 25.34
C VAL A 169 -6.75 19.77 24.87
N TRP A 170 -7.62 19.12 25.63
CA TRP A 170 -9.05 19.05 25.35
C TRP A 170 -9.84 18.86 26.65
N VAL A 171 -11.06 19.38 26.68
CA VAL A 171 -11.98 19.31 27.82
C VAL A 171 -13.43 19.38 27.31
N ASN A 172 -14.33 18.55 27.85
CA ASN A 172 -15.74 18.57 27.46
C ASN A 172 -16.60 19.49 28.34
N ARG A 173 -17.80 19.79 27.85
CA ARG A 173 -18.73 20.75 28.45
C ARG A 173 -19.36 20.28 29.75
N ALA A 174 -19.36 18.98 30.03
CA ALA A 174 -19.78 18.46 31.33
C ALA A 174 -18.91 19.02 32.48
N LEU A 175 -17.61 19.23 32.26
CA LEU A 175 -16.72 19.81 33.27
C LEU A 175 -16.94 21.31 33.48
N GLU A 176 -17.36 22.06 32.46
CA GLU A 176 -17.84 23.44 32.64
C GLU A 176 -19.03 23.45 33.62
N ARG A 177 -19.98 22.51 33.47
CA ARG A 177 -21.15 22.37 34.36
C ARG A 177 -20.79 21.93 35.78
N TYR A 178 -19.71 21.17 35.96
CA TYR A 178 -19.30 20.63 37.27
C TYR A 178 -18.43 21.61 38.04
N PHE A 179 -17.44 22.21 37.38
CA PHE A 179 -16.41 23.01 38.04
C PHE A 179 -16.58 24.53 37.81
N GLY A 180 -17.26 24.96 36.75
CA GLY A 180 -17.67 26.36 36.55
C GLY A 180 -16.68 27.25 35.81
N PHE A 181 -15.62 26.69 35.23
CA PHE A 181 -14.76 27.37 34.26
C PHE A 181 -15.33 27.27 32.83
N LYS A 182 -14.83 28.09 31.89
CA LYS A 182 -15.05 27.85 30.45
C LYS A 182 -13.90 27.07 29.83
N ARG A 183 -14.19 26.19 28.87
CA ARG A 183 -13.19 25.34 28.18
C ARG A 183 -12.03 26.16 27.59
N ASP A 184 -12.35 27.28 26.95
CA ASP A 184 -11.36 28.14 26.27
C ASP A 184 -10.43 28.85 27.28
N GLU A 185 -10.84 28.95 28.56
CA GLU A 185 -10.05 29.54 29.64
C GLU A 185 -9.09 28.53 30.31
N VAL A 186 -9.24 27.22 30.04
CA VAL A 186 -8.39 26.15 30.62
C VAL A 186 -7.51 25.44 29.58
N ILE A 187 -7.89 25.40 28.31
CA ILE A 187 -7.05 24.81 27.24
C ILE A 187 -5.68 25.53 27.18
N GLY A 188 -4.61 24.74 27.07
CA GLY A 188 -3.21 25.18 27.06
C GLY A 188 -2.58 25.45 28.44
N LYS A 189 -3.40 25.61 29.49
CA LYS A 189 -2.89 25.81 30.86
C LYS A 189 -2.45 24.48 31.50
N ASP A 190 -1.51 24.59 32.43
CA ASP A 190 -1.05 23.47 33.25
C ASP A 190 -2.16 23.05 34.24
N LYS A 191 -2.53 21.78 34.20
CA LYS A 191 -3.60 21.22 35.06
C LYS A 191 -3.28 21.34 36.54
N ARG A 192 -1.99 21.28 36.94
CA ARG A 192 -1.53 21.48 38.33
C ARG A 192 -1.83 22.89 38.82
N GLN A 193 -1.71 23.88 37.93
CA GLN A 193 -2.06 25.26 38.23
C GLN A 193 -3.57 25.42 38.38
N ILE A 194 -4.36 24.87 37.44
CA ILE A 194 -5.83 24.92 37.48
C ILE A 194 -6.38 24.30 38.79
N ILE A 195 -5.81 23.18 39.25
CA ILE A 195 -6.16 22.56 40.53
C ILE A 195 -5.85 23.52 41.69
N ARG A 196 -4.61 24.04 41.77
CA ARG A 196 -4.12 24.84 42.90
C ARG A 196 -4.75 26.23 43.03
N GLU A 197 -5.17 26.84 41.91
CA GLU A 197 -5.66 28.22 41.82
C GLU A 197 -7.19 28.34 41.67
N GLY A 198 -7.95 27.24 41.61
CA GLY A 198 -9.41 27.35 41.61
C GLY A 198 -10.24 26.06 41.64
N ILE A 199 -9.75 24.91 41.16
CA ILE A 199 -10.54 23.67 41.19
C ILE A 199 -10.52 22.99 42.56
N LYS A 200 -9.48 23.14 43.40
CA LYS A 200 -9.44 22.46 44.71
C LYS A 200 -10.52 22.97 45.69
N ASP A 201 -10.77 24.27 45.71
CA ASP A 201 -11.51 24.94 46.79
C ASP A 201 -13.03 24.69 46.71
N ILE A 202 -13.48 24.03 45.64
CA ILE A 202 -14.89 23.65 45.43
C ILE A 202 -15.21 22.27 46.01
N PHE A 203 -14.21 21.52 46.49
CA PHE A 203 -14.40 20.18 47.07
C PHE A 203 -14.52 20.23 48.59
N GLU A 204 -15.20 19.23 49.16
CA GLU A 204 -15.39 19.09 50.62
C GLU A 204 -14.06 18.89 51.38
N ASP A 205 -13.07 18.27 50.73
CA ASP A 205 -11.69 18.14 51.22
C ASP A 205 -10.68 18.56 50.12
N PRO A 206 -10.31 19.85 50.06
CA PRO A 206 -9.42 20.40 49.02
C PRO A 206 -8.00 19.84 49.06
N GLU A 207 -7.47 19.50 50.24
CA GLU A 207 -6.09 19.04 50.39
C GLU A 207 -5.96 17.57 49.97
N THR A 208 -6.83 16.69 50.47
CA THR A 208 -6.85 15.27 50.04
C THR A 208 -7.16 15.14 48.55
N PHE A 209 -8.03 15.99 47.99
CA PHE A 209 -8.27 16.04 46.55
C PHE A 209 -7.00 16.44 45.76
N CYS A 210 -6.31 17.51 46.20
CA CYS A 210 -5.06 17.93 45.56
C CYS A 210 -4.00 16.83 45.58
N GLU A 211 -3.76 16.23 46.75
CA GLU A 211 -2.73 15.20 46.94
C GLU A 211 -2.95 14.02 45.98
N LYS A 212 -4.17 13.47 45.95
CA LYS A 212 -4.52 12.31 45.11
C LYS A 212 -4.49 12.58 43.61
N VAL A 213 -4.80 13.80 43.16
CA VAL A 213 -4.71 14.11 41.71
C VAL A 213 -3.26 14.38 41.31
N LEU A 214 -2.53 15.16 42.10
CA LEU A 214 -1.15 15.55 41.79
C LEU A 214 -0.18 14.36 41.83
N SER A 215 -0.36 13.40 42.74
CA SER A 215 0.45 12.17 42.82
C SER A 215 0.40 11.33 41.52
N THR A 216 -0.68 11.43 40.73
CA THR A 216 -0.79 10.75 39.41
C THR A 216 0.05 11.40 38.31
N TYR A 217 0.55 12.61 38.54
CA TYR A 217 1.47 13.30 37.64
C TYR A 217 2.94 13.08 38.06
N ASP A 218 3.18 12.92 39.36
CA ASP A 218 4.49 12.61 39.91
C ASP A 218 4.93 11.17 39.57
N ASP A 219 4.01 10.20 39.61
CA ASP A 219 4.18 8.86 39.05
C ASP A 219 3.13 8.58 37.96
N ASN A 220 3.50 8.87 36.72
CA ASN A 220 2.61 8.79 35.56
C ASN A 220 2.44 7.36 34.98
N THR A 221 2.49 6.32 35.82
CA THR A 221 2.43 4.92 35.36
C THR A 221 1.11 4.20 35.67
N TYR A 222 0.43 4.60 36.75
CA TYR A 222 -0.73 3.89 37.32
C TYR A 222 -2.08 4.59 37.06
N ILE A 223 -3.15 3.85 37.34
CA ILE A 223 -4.55 4.29 37.25
C ILE A 223 -5.05 4.59 38.67
N GLU A 224 -5.63 5.76 38.88
CA GLU A 224 -6.20 6.20 40.17
C GLU A 224 -7.72 6.31 40.08
N ASN A 225 -8.44 5.93 41.14
CA ASN A 225 -9.89 6.10 41.26
C ASN A 225 -10.32 6.47 42.70
N PHE A 226 -11.11 7.53 42.86
CA PHE A 226 -11.70 7.89 44.17
C PHE A 226 -12.98 8.74 44.04
N GLU A 227 -13.82 8.69 45.07
CA GLU A 227 -14.98 9.60 45.21
C GLU A 227 -14.57 10.98 45.77
N CYS A 228 -15.16 12.05 45.26
CA CYS A 228 -15.06 13.40 45.79
C CYS A 228 -16.41 14.14 45.76
N ARG A 229 -16.61 15.09 46.67
CA ARG A 229 -17.86 15.88 46.76
C ARG A 229 -17.60 17.33 46.44
N VAL A 230 -18.32 17.84 45.45
CA VAL A 230 -18.35 19.26 45.06
C VAL A 230 -19.41 20.00 45.88
N LEU A 231 -18.98 21.06 46.55
CA LEU A 231 -19.80 21.93 47.37
C LEU A 231 -20.64 22.89 46.51
N PRO A 232 -21.89 23.22 46.94
CA PRO A 232 -22.74 24.17 46.24
C PRO A 232 -22.29 25.61 46.46
N GLU A 233 -22.14 26.38 45.38
CA GLU A 233 -21.76 27.80 45.43
C GLU A 233 -22.29 28.55 44.20
N GLY A 234 -23.00 29.66 44.40
CA GLY A 234 -23.63 30.41 43.30
C GLY A 234 -24.62 29.53 42.49
N ASN A 235 -24.37 29.39 41.18
CA ASN A 235 -25.14 28.50 40.30
C ASN A 235 -24.64 27.04 40.31
N ARG A 236 -23.54 26.71 41.01
CA ARG A 236 -22.99 25.35 41.10
C ARG A 236 -23.83 24.53 42.08
N GLN A 237 -24.43 23.45 41.60
CA GLN A 237 -25.16 22.50 42.45
C GLN A 237 -24.20 21.57 43.20
N GLU A 238 -24.59 21.15 44.40
CA GLU A 238 -23.94 20.06 45.14
C GLU A 238 -23.89 18.81 44.26
N ARG A 239 -22.71 18.21 44.11
CA ARG A 239 -22.54 16.93 43.40
C ARG A 239 -21.56 16.02 44.12
N TRP A 240 -21.82 14.71 44.06
CA TRP A 240 -20.81 13.69 44.30
C TRP A 240 -20.30 13.20 42.95
N LEU A 241 -18.98 13.08 42.81
CA LEU A 241 -18.29 12.63 41.62
C LEU A 241 -17.40 11.44 41.95
N GLU A 242 -17.31 10.46 41.06
CA GLU A 242 -16.23 9.48 41.01
C GLU A 242 -15.18 10.00 40.01
N HIS A 243 -13.93 10.16 40.45
CA HIS A 243 -12.82 10.64 39.62
C HIS A 243 -11.87 9.50 39.28
N TRP A 244 -11.59 9.32 37.98
CA TRP A 244 -10.73 8.28 37.44
C TRP A 244 -9.68 8.87 36.50
N SER A 245 -8.42 8.44 36.62
CA SER A 245 -7.27 9.02 35.88
C SER A 245 -6.30 7.95 35.38
N GLN A 246 -5.94 7.97 34.10
CA GLN A 246 -4.95 7.04 33.50
C GLN A 246 -3.93 7.74 32.56
N PRO A 247 -2.73 7.17 32.36
CA PRO A 247 -1.74 7.67 31.41
C PRO A 247 -2.04 7.32 29.95
N ILE A 248 -1.72 8.24 29.04
CA ILE A 248 -1.83 8.03 27.58
C ILE A 248 -0.55 7.38 27.08
N ARG A 249 -0.65 6.09 26.69
CA ARG A 249 0.51 5.26 26.32
C ARG A 249 0.92 5.37 24.84
N SER A 250 0.09 5.97 23.97
CA SER A 250 0.35 6.04 22.52
C SER A 250 -0.38 7.20 21.84
N GLY A 251 0.18 7.74 20.76
CA GLY A 251 -0.44 8.76 19.92
C GLY A 251 0.07 10.18 20.21
N LEU A 252 -0.65 11.19 19.71
CA LEU A 252 -0.20 12.61 19.72
C LEU A 252 0.06 13.17 21.14
N TYR A 253 -0.56 12.59 22.16
CA TYR A 253 -0.44 12.99 23.56
C TYR A 253 0.21 11.90 24.43
N GLN A 254 1.05 11.04 23.84
CA GLN A 254 1.81 10.03 24.57
C GLN A 254 2.64 10.65 25.71
N GLY A 255 2.59 10.04 26.88
CA GLY A 255 3.18 10.61 28.11
C GLY A 255 2.27 11.61 28.83
N GLY A 256 1.12 11.97 28.27
CA GLY A 256 0.06 12.70 28.95
C GLY A 256 -0.89 11.81 29.75
N ARG A 257 -2.07 12.32 30.11
CA ARG A 257 -3.12 11.60 30.85
C ARG A 257 -4.52 11.92 30.33
N ILE A 258 -5.45 10.99 30.54
CA ILE A 258 -6.89 11.25 30.42
C ILE A 258 -7.54 11.04 31.79
N GLU A 259 -8.33 12.02 32.21
CA GLU A 259 -9.10 12.00 33.46
C GLU A 259 -10.58 12.06 33.13
N HIS A 260 -11.41 11.34 33.88
CA HIS A 260 -12.85 11.50 33.81
C HIS A 260 -13.52 11.57 35.19
N TYR A 261 -14.69 12.22 35.22
CA TYR A 261 -15.48 12.50 36.42
C TYR A 261 -16.94 12.09 36.18
N THR A 262 -17.43 11.09 36.91
CA THR A 262 -18.78 10.51 36.75
C THR A 262 -19.67 10.95 37.92
N ASN A 263 -20.89 11.42 37.64
CA ASN A 263 -21.79 11.93 38.68
C ASN A 263 -22.55 10.80 39.44
N ILE A 264 -22.35 10.72 40.76
CA ILE A 264 -22.95 9.70 41.66
C ILE A 264 -23.88 10.30 42.74
N THR A 265 -24.34 11.55 42.55
CA THR A 265 -25.08 12.33 43.58
C THR A 265 -26.36 11.66 44.08
N GLU A 266 -27.15 11.04 43.20
CA GLU A 266 -28.42 10.41 43.58
C GLU A 266 -28.21 9.25 44.56
N PHE A 267 -27.18 8.44 44.33
CA PHE A 267 -26.83 7.29 45.17
C PHE A 267 -26.59 7.70 46.64
N LYS A 268 -25.86 8.81 46.86
CA LYS A 268 -25.54 9.31 48.21
C LYS A 268 -26.76 9.88 48.94
N ARG A 269 -27.68 10.56 48.23
CA ARG A 269 -28.90 11.12 48.85
C ARG A 269 -29.86 10.06 49.39
N PHE A 270 -29.83 8.84 48.87
CA PHE A 270 -30.62 7.72 49.41
C PHE A 270 -30.09 7.18 50.75
N GLN A 271 -28.79 7.28 51.05
CA GLN A 271 -28.24 6.81 52.33
C GLN A 271 -28.67 7.68 53.53
N GLY A 272 -28.71 9.01 53.37
CA GLY A 272 -28.91 9.94 54.50
C GLY A 272 -30.27 9.81 55.21
N LYS A 273 -31.35 9.57 54.46
CA LYS A 273 -32.73 9.52 55.00
C LYS A 273 -33.02 8.32 55.91
N LEU A 274 -32.09 7.35 56.01
CA LEU A 274 -32.31 6.13 56.78
C LEU A 274 -32.05 6.30 58.30
N ARG A 275 -31.21 7.28 58.70
CA ARG A 275 -30.73 7.41 60.09
C ARG A 275 -31.72 8.03 61.10
N GLU A 276 -32.52 9.03 60.72
CA GLU A 276 -33.42 9.71 61.68
C GLU A 276 -34.58 8.83 62.18
N SER A 277 -34.98 7.82 61.41
CA SER A 277 -36.10 6.94 61.76
C SER A 277 -35.81 5.97 62.92
N GLU A 278 -34.57 5.88 63.41
CA GLU A 278 -34.14 4.81 64.31
C GLU A 278 -34.30 5.10 65.81
N ALA A 279 -34.43 6.38 66.22
CA ALA A 279 -34.34 6.78 67.63
C ALA A 279 -35.63 6.60 68.46
N PHE A 280 -36.81 6.86 67.88
CA PHE A 280 -38.10 6.82 68.59
C PHE A 280 -38.50 5.40 69.04
N SER A 281 -38.12 4.37 68.29
CA SER A 281 -38.53 2.98 68.53
C SER A 281 -37.92 2.34 69.79
N SER A 282 -36.92 2.96 70.43
CA SER A 282 -36.13 2.33 71.51
C SER A 282 -36.81 2.33 72.89
N SER A 283 -37.71 3.27 73.18
CA SER A 283 -38.25 3.48 74.54
C SER A 283 -39.43 2.57 74.94
N LEU A 284 -40.12 1.93 73.98
CA LEU A 284 -41.34 1.14 74.26
C LEU A 284 -41.06 -0.32 74.67
N LEU A 285 -39.84 -0.82 74.43
CA LEU A 285 -39.52 -2.24 74.53
C LEU A 285 -39.11 -2.68 75.95
N SER A 286 -38.81 -1.73 76.85
CA SER A 286 -38.06 -1.98 78.10
C SER A 286 -38.84 -2.45 79.33
N ASN A 287 -40.18 -2.42 79.31
CA ASN A 287 -41.03 -2.71 80.48
C ASN A 287 -41.97 -3.92 80.30
N SER A 288 -41.71 -4.80 79.33
CA SER A 288 -42.59 -5.93 79.02
C SER A 288 -42.30 -7.19 79.87
N PRO A 289 -43.32 -7.92 80.35
CA PRO A 289 -43.13 -9.12 81.16
C PRO A 289 -42.67 -10.37 80.39
N HIS A 290 -42.94 -10.45 79.08
CA HIS A 290 -42.55 -11.61 78.26
C HIS A 290 -41.11 -11.52 77.74
N ALA A 291 -40.52 -12.66 77.37
CA ALA A 291 -39.21 -12.75 76.73
C ALA A 291 -39.29 -12.22 75.28
N ILE A 292 -39.00 -10.93 75.13
CA ILE A 292 -39.08 -10.20 73.86
C ILE A 292 -37.69 -9.94 73.29
N ILE A 293 -37.58 -10.09 71.98
CA ILE A 293 -36.40 -9.79 71.20
C ILE A 293 -36.80 -9.07 69.91
N VAL A 294 -36.12 -7.96 69.58
CA VAL A 294 -36.36 -7.23 68.33
C VAL A 294 -35.15 -7.37 67.44
N ILE A 295 -35.40 -7.73 66.19
CA ILE A 295 -34.40 -8.33 65.33
C ILE A 295 -34.54 -7.73 63.94
N ASN A 296 -33.41 -7.28 63.40
CA ASN A 296 -33.36 -6.69 62.07
C ASN A 296 -33.57 -7.73 60.97
N PRO A 297 -33.83 -7.31 59.71
CA PRO A 297 -34.03 -8.25 58.61
C PRO A 297 -32.83 -9.12 58.27
N ASP A 298 -31.65 -8.77 58.79
CA ASP A 298 -30.40 -9.50 58.66
C ASP A 298 -30.10 -10.42 59.86
N SER A 299 -31.13 -10.70 60.68
CA SER A 299 -31.08 -11.46 61.93
C SER A 299 -30.20 -10.87 63.05
N SER A 300 -29.74 -9.62 62.99
CA SER A 300 -29.04 -9.01 64.14
C SER A 300 -30.02 -8.69 65.28
N VAL A 301 -29.68 -9.13 66.51
CA VAL A 301 -30.38 -8.71 67.73
C VAL A 301 -30.20 -7.20 67.86
N ARG A 302 -31.26 -6.48 67.54
CA ARG A 302 -31.34 -5.03 67.73
C ARG A 302 -31.61 -4.70 69.20
N TYR A 303 -32.35 -5.56 69.88
CA TYR A 303 -32.83 -5.33 71.25
C TYR A 303 -33.18 -6.64 71.98
N VAL A 304 -32.88 -6.68 73.29
CA VAL A 304 -33.22 -7.78 74.21
C VAL A 304 -33.99 -7.23 75.41
N GLY A 305 -35.16 -7.80 75.71
CA GLY A 305 -35.93 -7.46 76.91
C GLY A 305 -35.42 -8.21 78.17
N PRO A 306 -35.52 -7.64 79.38
CA PRO A 306 -34.98 -8.23 80.61
C PRO A 306 -35.46 -9.64 80.97
N SER A 307 -36.64 -10.06 80.49
CA SER A 307 -37.16 -11.42 80.70
C SER A 307 -36.46 -12.50 79.86
N LEU A 308 -35.84 -12.15 78.73
CA LEU A 308 -35.10 -13.10 77.89
C LEU A 308 -33.75 -13.49 78.51
N GLU A 309 -33.10 -12.55 79.21
CA GLU A 309 -31.85 -12.82 79.94
C GLU A 309 -32.05 -13.92 80.99
N LYS A 310 -33.19 -13.89 81.70
CA LYS A 310 -33.55 -14.89 82.72
C LYS A 310 -33.88 -16.27 82.14
N LEU A 311 -34.40 -16.32 80.91
CA LEU A 311 -34.75 -17.58 80.24
C LEU A 311 -33.51 -18.30 79.66
N THR A 312 -32.52 -17.53 79.21
CA THR A 312 -31.38 -18.02 78.43
C THR A 312 -30.05 -18.05 79.21
N GLY A 313 -29.94 -17.27 80.28
CA GLY A 313 -28.72 -17.13 81.10
C GLY A 313 -27.68 -16.16 80.51
N PHE A 314 -27.93 -15.57 79.34
CA PHE A 314 -27.06 -14.58 78.71
C PHE A 314 -27.52 -13.15 79.01
N SER A 315 -26.58 -12.25 79.30
CA SER A 315 -26.89 -10.84 79.53
C SER A 315 -27.10 -10.09 78.20
N SER A 316 -27.86 -9.00 78.16
CA SER A 316 -28.04 -8.17 76.96
C SER A 316 -26.72 -7.71 76.33
N ALA A 317 -25.67 -7.49 77.14
CA ALA A 317 -24.32 -7.20 76.67
C ALA A 317 -23.64 -8.38 75.93
N ASP A 318 -24.01 -9.62 76.22
CA ASP A 318 -23.54 -10.82 75.49
C ASP A 318 -24.27 -11.01 74.14
N LEU A 319 -25.36 -10.27 73.91
CA LEU A 319 -26.43 -10.63 72.95
C LEU A 319 -26.75 -9.55 71.92
N ILE A 320 -26.82 -8.29 72.32
CA ILE A 320 -27.12 -7.18 71.41
C ILE A 320 -26.01 -7.12 70.34
N GLY A 321 -26.41 -7.04 69.08
CA GLY A 321 -25.49 -7.08 67.93
C GLY A 321 -25.03 -8.49 67.52
N LYS A 322 -25.28 -9.55 68.31
CA LYS A 322 -25.17 -10.92 67.79
C LYS A 322 -26.18 -11.08 66.65
N LYS A 323 -25.78 -11.72 65.55
CA LYS A 323 -26.74 -12.23 64.56
C LYS A 323 -27.23 -13.60 64.95
N ALA A 324 -28.26 -14.13 64.32
CA ALA A 324 -28.40 -15.57 64.25
C ALA A 324 -27.11 -16.10 63.61
N PRO A 325 -26.27 -16.93 64.27
CA PRO A 325 -26.44 -17.60 65.57
C PRO A 325 -26.43 -16.75 66.84
N TYR A 326 -27.55 -16.74 67.57
CA TYR A 326 -27.51 -16.24 68.94
C TYR A 326 -26.82 -17.26 69.85
N PRO A 327 -26.20 -16.84 70.97
CA PRO A 327 -25.45 -17.76 71.84
C PRO A 327 -26.29 -18.88 72.47
N TRP A 328 -27.61 -18.72 72.53
CA TRP A 328 -28.55 -19.76 72.95
C TRP A 328 -29.10 -20.58 71.77
N TRP A 329 -28.68 -20.35 70.52
CA TRP A 329 -29.03 -21.26 69.44
C TRP A 329 -28.17 -22.51 69.58
N THR A 330 -28.79 -23.69 69.72
CA THR A 330 -28.06 -24.93 69.47
C THR A 330 -27.65 -24.92 68.00
N GLU A 331 -26.62 -25.70 67.67
CA GLU A 331 -26.28 -26.08 66.31
C GLU A 331 -27.50 -26.53 65.47
N GLU A 332 -28.50 -27.15 66.11
CA GLU A 332 -29.76 -27.59 65.49
C GLU A 332 -30.74 -26.43 65.25
N THR A 333 -31.01 -25.56 66.24
CA THR A 333 -31.92 -24.42 66.04
C THR A 333 -31.37 -23.39 65.07
N LEU A 334 -30.04 -23.26 64.99
CA LEU A 334 -29.36 -22.57 63.91
C LEU A 334 -29.85 -22.98 62.51
N GLN A 335 -30.00 -24.29 62.30
CA GLN A 335 -30.40 -24.89 61.03
C GLN A 335 -31.92 -24.92 60.85
N LYS A 336 -32.67 -25.13 61.94
CA LYS A 336 -34.14 -25.30 61.97
C LYS A 336 -34.87 -23.95 62.03
N THR A 337 -34.59 -23.17 63.08
CA THR A 337 -35.16 -21.83 63.30
C THR A 337 -34.75 -20.87 62.21
N GLY A 338 -33.46 -20.73 61.86
CA GLY A 338 -32.95 -19.57 61.08
C GLY A 338 -33.81 -19.15 59.87
N ARG A 339 -34.37 -20.13 59.14
CA ARG A 339 -35.31 -19.88 58.03
C ARG A 339 -36.78 -19.78 58.44
N ASP A 340 -37.28 -20.56 59.38
CA ASP A 340 -38.68 -20.46 59.79
C ASP A 340 -38.91 -19.20 60.64
N PHE A 341 -37.89 -18.79 61.39
CA PHE A 341 -37.61 -17.45 61.88
C PHE A 341 -37.76 -16.42 60.75
N GLU A 342 -36.93 -16.42 59.69
CA GLU A 342 -37.09 -15.49 58.54
C GLU A 342 -38.48 -15.55 57.86
N LYS A 343 -39.12 -16.71 57.76
CA LYS A 343 -40.46 -16.84 57.17
C LYS A 343 -41.57 -16.30 58.08
N ALA A 344 -41.52 -16.58 59.37
CA ALA A 344 -42.48 -16.10 60.37
C ALA A 344 -42.30 -14.60 60.61
N MET A 345 -41.05 -14.16 60.61
CA MET A 345 -40.64 -12.79 60.40
C MET A 345 -41.38 -12.19 59.18
N VAL A 346 -41.25 -12.72 57.96
CA VAL A 346 -41.91 -12.17 56.76
C VAL A 346 -43.44 -12.24 56.78
N LYS A 347 -44.03 -13.41 57.05
CA LYS A 347 -45.48 -13.65 56.91
C LYS A 347 -46.30 -13.02 58.05
N GLY A 348 -45.76 -13.05 59.27
CA GLY A 348 -46.43 -12.55 60.47
C GLY A 348 -47.46 -13.51 61.04
N ALA A 349 -47.43 -13.66 62.36
CA ALA A 349 -48.29 -14.55 63.12
C ALA A 349 -48.22 -16.02 62.62
N GLN A 350 -47.04 -16.62 62.76
CA GLN A 350 -46.92 -18.08 62.89
C GLN A 350 -46.22 -18.42 64.20
N ARG A 351 -46.66 -19.52 64.80
CA ARG A 351 -46.25 -20.10 66.09
C ARG A 351 -45.27 -21.23 65.76
N LEU A 352 -43.97 -21.00 65.99
CA LEU A 352 -42.87 -21.94 65.73
C LEU A 352 -42.49 -22.67 67.02
N GLU A 353 -41.74 -23.77 66.96
CA GLU A 353 -41.33 -24.59 68.12
C GLU A 353 -39.86 -25.04 67.97
N GLU A 354 -38.95 -24.54 68.81
CA GLU A 354 -37.51 -24.42 68.52
C GLU A 354 -36.56 -24.79 69.68
N LEU A 355 -35.67 -25.77 69.49
CA LEU A 355 -34.76 -26.34 70.50
C LEU A 355 -33.42 -25.56 70.70
N PHE A 356 -33.41 -24.60 71.62
CA PHE A 356 -32.28 -23.75 72.03
C PHE A 356 -31.39 -24.36 73.15
N GLN A 357 -30.30 -23.69 73.49
CA GLN A 357 -29.32 -24.06 74.53
C GLN A 357 -29.10 -22.91 75.52
N LYS A 358 -28.93 -23.19 76.81
CA LYS A 358 -28.65 -22.18 77.83
C LYS A 358 -27.14 -21.94 77.97
N LYS A 359 -26.75 -20.85 78.64
CA LYS A 359 -25.33 -20.47 78.86
C LYS A 359 -24.52 -21.51 79.66
N ASP A 360 -25.20 -22.36 80.42
CA ASP A 360 -24.65 -23.49 81.19
C ASP A 360 -24.55 -24.80 80.38
N GLY A 361 -25.16 -24.86 79.19
CA GLY A 361 -25.09 -25.98 78.26
C GLY A 361 -26.38 -26.80 78.10
N ASP A 362 -27.41 -26.57 78.91
CA ASP A 362 -28.66 -27.35 78.86
C ASP A 362 -29.53 -26.98 77.64
N ARG A 363 -30.12 -27.99 76.99
CA ARG A 363 -31.01 -27.79 75.83
C ARG A 363 -32.48 -27.64 76.27
N PHE A 364 -33.20 -26.71 75.66
CA PHE A 364 -34.59 -26.35 75.97
C PHE A 364 -35.34 -25.95 74.70
N CYS A 365 -36.59 -26.38 74.52
CA CYS A 365 -37.40 -25.99 73.35
C CYS A 365 -38.32 -24.84 73.70
N VAL A 366 -38.45 -23.85 72.81
CA VAL A 366 -39.36 -22.72 72.98
C VAL A 366 -40.26 -22.53 71.77
N GLU A 367 -41.49 -22.15 72.05
CA GLU A 367 -42.45 -21.68 71.10
C GLU A 367 -42.24 -20.19 70.81
N ILE A 368 -42.09 -19.82 69.54
CA ILE A 368 -41.79 -18.45 69.09
C ILE A 368 -42.95 -17.91 68.26
N THR A 369 -43.44 -16.73 68.58
CA THR A 369 -44.34 -15.96 67.70
C THR A 369 -43.64 -14.71 67.21
N SER A 370 -43.55 -14.52 65.89
CA SER A 370 -42.85 -13.40 65.24
C SER A 370 -43.82 -12.52 64.42
N THR A 371 -43.58 -11.21 64.42
CA THR A 371 -44.41 -10.22 63.71
C THR A 371 -43.57 -9.25 62.85
N PRO A 372 -43.87 -9.11 61.55
CA PRO A 372 -43.28 -8.13 60.63
C PRO A 372 -43.76 -6.72 60.93
N VAL A 373 -42.83 -5.82 61.23
CA VAL A 373 -43.09 -4.38 61.23
C VAL A 373 -42.72 -3.83 59.85
N ARG A 374 -43.71 -3.28 59.14
CA ARG A 374 -43.62 -2.82 57.74
C ARG A 374 -43.87 -1.31 57.61
N SER A 375 -43.18 -0.66 56.68
CA SER A 375 -43.38 0.73 56.30
C SER A 375 -43.37 0.87 54.77
N ASN A 376 -44.36 1.58 54.21
CA ASN A 376 -44.61 1.69 52.76
C ASN A 376 -44.59 0.35 52.00
N GLY A 377 -45.20 -0.70 52.57
CA GLY A 377 -45.26 -2.06 52.00
C GLY A 377 -43.98 -2.90 52.17
N LYS A 378 -42.84 -2.25 52.42
CA LYS A 378 -41.54 -2.89 52.70
C LYS A 378 -41.36 -3.18 54.19
N LEU A 379 -40.40 -4.03 54.50
CA LEU A 379 -40.26 -4.71 55.78
C LEU A 379 -39.03 -4.19 56.53
N GLN A 380 -39.20 -3.75 57.79
CA GLN A 380 -38.22 -2.92 58.51
C GLN A 380 -37.46 -3.69 59.58
N TYR A 381 -38.18 -4.40 60.45
CA TYR A 381 -37.64 -5.27 61.49
C TYR A 381 -38.76 -6.19 62.00
N TYR A 382 -38.39 -7.10 62.88
CA TYR A 382 -39.25 -8.16 63.35
C TYR A 382 -39.26 -8.21 64.88
N LEU A 383 -40.46 -8.37 65.43
CA LEU A 383 -40.71 -8.44 66.87
C LEU A 383 -41.11 -9.88 67.22
N ALA A 384 -40.29 -10.56 68.02
CA ALA A 384 -40.54 -11.94 68.43
C ALA A 384 -40.74 -12.09 69.94
N ASN A 385 -41.62 -13.01 70.34
CA ASN A 385 -42.02 -13.30 71.71
C ASN A 385 -42.01 -14.82 71.97
N TRP A 386 -41.39 -15.27 73.08
CA TRP A 386 -40.98 -16.66 73.31
C TRP A 386 -41.62 -17.30 74.57
N VAL A 387 -41.91 -18.61 74.53
CA VAL A 387 -42.57 -19.43 75.59
C VAL A 387 -41.91 -20.83 75.64
N ASP A 388 -41.65 -21.47 76.80
CA ASP A 388 -40.98 -22.80 76.86
C ASP A 388 -41.92 -24.00 76.62
N ILE A 389 -41.45 -25.04 75.92
CA ILE A 389 -42.17 -26.26 75.48
C ILE A 389 -41.29 -27.54 75.42
N THR A 390 -40.12 -27.55 76.08
CA THR A 390 -39.04 -28.56 75.94
C THR A 390 -39.48 -30.02 75.81
N GLU A 391 -40.40 -30.48 76.67
CA GLU A 391 -40.73 -31.91 76.83
C GLU A 391 -41.37 -32.58 75.59
N ARG A 392 -41.89 -31.82 74.61
CA ARG A 392 -42.71 -32.39 73.52
C ARG A 392 -41.93 -32.83 72.26
N LYS A 393 -40.71 -32.33 72.02
CA LYS A 393 -40.07 -32.39 70.69
C LYS A 393 -39.19 -33.62 70.40
N TRP A 394 -38.42 -34.10 71.37
CA TRP A 394 -37.36 -35.11 71.13
C TRP A 394 -37.86 -36.49 70.64
N ALA A 395 -39.16 -36.78 70.73
CA ALA A 395 -39.74 -38.05 70.28
C ALA A 395 -39.98 -38.14 68.77
N GLU A 396 -40.06 -37.01 68.04
CA GLU A 396 -40.47 -36.98 66.63
C GLU A 396 -39.28 -36.89 65.65
N GLU A 397 -38.13 -36.39 66.09
CA GLU A 397 -37.04 -35.95 65.20
C GLU A 397 -36.20 -37.11 64.63
N ALA A 398 -35.86 -38.11 65.44
CA ALA A 398 -34.95 -39.20 65.06
C ALA A 398 -35.45 -40.10 63.91
N LEU A 399 -36.77 -40.21 63.70
CA LEU A 399 -37.36 -41.01 62.62
C LEU A 399 -37.43 -40.25 61.29
N PHE A 400 -37.46 -38.91 61.33
CA PHE A 400 -37.64 -38.04 60.17
C PHE A 400 -36.32 -37.80 59.41
N GLU A 401 -35.22 -37.56 60.14
CA GLU A 401 -33.94 -37.13 59.53
C GLU A 401 -33.35 -38.15 58.54
N SER A 402 -33.40 -39.45 58.86
CA SER A 402 -32.77 -40.49 58.01
C SER A 402 -33.42 -40.64 56.62
N VAL A 403 -34.71 -40.32 56.51
CA VAL A 403 -35.46 -40.36 55.25
C VAL A 403 -35.32 -39.03 54.50
N ALA A 404 -35.51 -37.91 55.21
CA ALA A 404 -35.41 -36.57 54.63
C ALA A 404 -34.02 -36.28 54.04
N GLN A 405 -32.94 -36.70 54.71
CA GLN A 405 -31.57 -36.48 54.24
C GLN A 405 -31.29 -37.19 52.90
N LYS A 406 -31.74 -38.43 52.74
CA LYS A 406 -31.54 -39.20 51.49
C LYS A 406 -32.33 -38.63 50.33
N GLN A 407 -33.58 -38.23 50.58
CA GLN A 407 -34.44 -37.61 49.56
C GLN A 407 -33.88 -36.25 49.12
N ALA A 408 -33.49 -35.39 50.07
CA ALA A 408 -32.93 -34.07 49.78
C ALA A 408 -31.60 -34.11 48.99
N LEU A 409 -30.78 -35.15 49.19
CA LEU A 409 -29.55 -35.35 48.40
C LEU A 409 -29.84 -35.66 46.94
N LEU A 410 -30.90 -36.42 46.63
CA LEU A 410 -31.26 -36.80 45.27
C LEU A 410 -32.07 -35.71 44.55
N ASP A 411 -32.91 -34.97 45.27
CA ASP A 411 -33.72 -33.87 44.75
C ASP A 411 -32.93 -32.55 44.60
N GLY A 412 -31.75 -32.45 45.23
CA GLY A 412 -30.82 -31.33 45.08
C GLY A 412 -29.87 -31.44 43.89
N LEU A 413 -29.87 -32.57 43.17
CA LEU A 413 -29.00 -32.78 42.01
C LEU A 413 -29.65 -32.22 40.73
N PRO A 414 -28.91 -31.44 39.91
CA PRO A 414 -29.41 -30.88 38.65
C PRO A 414 -29.51 -31.92 37.52
N ASP A 415 -29.17 -33.18 37.80
CA ASP A 415 -29.27 -34.30 36.87
C ASP A 415 -30.63 -34.98 37.06
N MET A 416 -31.23 -35.44 35.97
CA MET A 416 -32.36 -36.37 36.05
C MET A 416 -31.82 -37.72 36.51
N ILE A 417 -32.36 -38.25 37.61
CA ILE A 417 -31.97 -39.57 38.14
C ILE A 417 -33.21 -40.43 38.22
N MET A 418 -33.17 -41.58 37.55
CA MET A 418 -34.28 -42.53 37.50
C MET A 418 -33.79 -43.94 37.77
N GLN A 419 -34.61 -44.72 38.47
CA GLN A 419 -34.45 -46.16 38.56
C GLN A 419 -35.41 -46.81 37.57
N ILE A 420 -34.89 -47.64 36.66
CA ILE A 420 -35.66 -48.37 35.66
C ILE A 420 -35.52 -49.89 35.84
N ASP A 421 -36.56 -50.65 35.46
CA ASP A 421 -36.53 -52.12 35.40
C ASP A 421 -35.87 -52.64 34.10
N THR A 422 -35.78 -53.96 33.95
CA THR A 422 -35.23 -54.61 32.74
C THR A 422 -36.08 -54.43 31.48
N ASN A 423 -37.29 -53.86 31.59
CA ASN A 423 -38.16 -53.50 30.47
C ASN A 423 -38.11 -51.98 30.18
N MET A 424 -37.13 -51.26 30.77
CA MET A 424 -36.97 -49.81 30.71
C MET A 424 -38.10 -49.01 31.40
N THR A 425 -38.89 -49.65 32.27
CA THR A 425 -40.00 -49.02 33.02
C THR A 425 -39.46 -48.23 34.19
N VAL A 426 -39.81 -46.94 34.30
CA VAL A 426 -39.41 -46.08 35.43
C VAL A 426 -40.11 -46.53 36.70
N LEU A 427 -39.34 -47.06 37.65
CA LEU A 427 -39.80 -47.48 38.98
C LEU A 427 -39.78 -46.32 39.98
N TRP A 428 -38.83 -45.40 39.82
CA TRP A 428 -38.65 -44.23 40.68
C TRP A 428 -37.88 -43.14 39.92
N ALA A 429 -38.12 -41.88 40.25
CA ALA A 429 -37.47 -40.72 39.65
C ALA A 429 -37.23 -39.64 40.71
N ASN A 430 -36.09 -38.93 40.63
CA ASN A 430 -35.84 -37.76 41.48
C ASN A 430 -36.69 -36.57 41.04
N LYS A 431 -36.75 -35.52 41.88
CA LYS A 431 -37.50 -34.32 41.56
C LYS A 431 -37.15 -33.73 40.19
N THR A 432 -35.88 -33.67 39.81
CA THR A 432 -35.45 -33.10 38.51
C THR A 432 -36.05 -33.85 37.31
N ALA A 433 -36.14 -35.17 37.38
CA ALA A 433 -36.81 -35.99 36.36
C ALA A 433 -38.34 -35.84 36.39
N LEU A 434 -38.94 -35.69 37.57
CA LEU A 434 -40.39 -35.51 37.75
C LEU A 434 -40.88 -34.11 37.34
N ASP A 435 -40.10 -33.06 37.58
CA ASP A 435 -40.41 -31.70 37.15
C ASP A 435 -40.46 -31.59 35.60
N MET A 436 -39.78 -32.50 34.89
CA MET A 436 -39.80 -32.61 33.41
C MET A 436 -40.93 -33.51 32.88
N ASN A 437 -41.29 -34.59 33.59
CA ASN A 437 -42.52 -35.35 33.35
C ASN A 437 -43.04 -35.97 34.67
N PRO A 438 -44.11 -35.43 35.28
CA PRO A 438 -44.64 -35.93 36.56
C PRO A 438 -45.23 -37.35 36.49
N ASP A 439 -45.71 -37.77 35.32
CA ASP A 439 -46.40 -39.05 35.11
C ASP A 439 -45.43 -40.16 34.61
N SER A 440 -44.11 -39.95 34.69
CA SER A 440 -43.13 -40.88 34.12
C SER A 440 -43.06 -42.22 34.84
N VAL A 441 -43.32 -42.26 36.15
CA VAL A 441 -43.28 -43.48 36.96
C VAL A 441 -44.37 -44.47 36.51
N GLY A 442 -43.97 -45.68 36.15
CA GLY A 442 -44.83 -46.71 35.56
C GLY A 442 -44.88 -46.68 34.03
N GLN A 443 -44.24 -45.72 33.36
CA GLN A 443 -44.04 -45.70 31.91
C GLN A 443 -42.61 -46.16 31.53
N THR A 444 -42.38 -46.51 30.27
CA THR A 444 -41.02 -46.75 29.77
C THR A 444 -40.28 -45.41 29.57
N CYS A 445 -38.98 -45.34 29.89
CA CYS A 445 -38.25 -44.06 29.86
C CYS A 445 -38.22 -43.39 28.48
N HIS A 446 -38.10 -44.18 27.41
CA HIS A 446 -38.15 -43.70 26.01
C HIS A 446 -39.52 -43.13 25.64
N LYS A 447 -40.61 -43.65 26.22
CA LYS A 447 -41.95 -43.09 26.04
C LYS A 447 -42.15 -41.83 26.87
N ALA A 448 -41.72 -41.85 28.13
CA ALA A 448 -41.91 -40.75 29.08
C ALA A 448 -41.08 -39.49 28.74
N TYR A 449 -39.86 -39.64 28.23
CA TYR A 449 -38.93 -38.52 28.02
C TYR A 449 -38.51 -38.28 26.56
N VAL A 450 -38.68 -39.28 25.70
CA VAL A 450 -38.26 -39.21 24.28
C VAL A 450 -39.45 -39.29 23.31
N ASN A 451 -40.66 -39.60 23.79
CA ASN A 451 -41.86 -39.85 22.98
C ASN A 451 -41.64 -40.89 21.85
N GLY A 452 -40.76 -41.87 22.09
CA GLY A 452 -40.58 -43.03 21.23
C GLY A 452 -41.40 -44.23 21.70
N ASP A 453 -41.83 -45.09 20.77
CA ASP A 453 -42.42 -46.40 21.08
C ASP A 453 -41.34 -47.50 21.27
N ASP A 454 -40.13 -47.27 20.77
CA ASP A 454 -38.95 -48.14 20.89
C ASP A 454 -37.85 -47.49 21.76
N PRO A 455 -36.94 -48.28 22.37
CA PRO A 455 -35.79 -47.76 23.11
C PRO A 455 -34.83 -46.91 22.25
N CYS A 456 -34.22 -45.90 22.85
CA CYS A 456 -33.33 -44.96 22.17
C CYS A 456 -32.12 -45.65 21.53
N GLN A 457 -31.83 -45.32 20.26
CA GLN A 457 -30.69 -45.90 19.53
C GLN A 457 -29.36 -45.59 20.23
N GLY A 458 -28.68 -46.62 20.73
CA GLY A 458 -27.43 -46.44 21.47
C GLY A 458 -27.61 -45.96 22.92
N CYS A 459 -28.78 -46.17 23.53
CA CYS A 459 -29.04 -45.90 24.94
C CYS A 459 -27.96 -46.50 25.86
N PRO A 460 -27.28 -45.70 26.70
CA PRO A 460 -26.33 -46.21 27.69
C PRO A 460 -26.96 -47.19 28.70
N CYS A 461 -28.22 -47.00 29.06
CA CYS A 461 -28.93 -47.87 29.99
C CYS A 461 -29.25 -49.26 29.40
N MET A 462 -29.53 -49.35 28.10
CA MET A 462 -29.63 -50.65 27.42
C MET A 462 -28.26 -51.36 27.43
N ARG A 463 -27.19 -50.65 27.02
CA ARG A 463 -25.84 -51.22 27.04
C ARG A 463 -25.42 -51.65 28.45
N CYS A 464 -25.79 -50.93 29.51
CA CYS A 464 -25.39 -51.26 30.87
C CYS A 464 -26.10 -52.54 31.38
N MET A 465 -27.32 -52.80 30.90
CA MET A 465 -28.04 -54.06 31.15
C MET A 465 -27.41 -55.23 30.38
N ASP A 466 -26.95 -55.01 29.14
CA ASP A 466 -26.27 -56.04 28.34
C ASP A 466 -24.86 -56.38 28.86
N THR A 467 -24.05 -55.35 29.19
CA THR A 467 -22.65 -55.53 29.61
C THR A 467 -22.48 -55.78 31.11
N GLY A 468 -23.47 -55.39 31.92
CA GLY A 468 -23.39 -55.43 33.38
C GLY A 468 -22.35 -54.48 33.99
N GLN A 469 -21.87 -53.50 33.22
CA GLN A 469 -20.92 -52.44 33.60
C GLN A 469 -21.57 -51.06 33.51
N ILE A 470 -20.89 -50.01 34.01
CA ILE A 470 -21.36 -48.63 33.89
C ILE A 470 -21.08 -48.12 32.48
N GLU A 471 -22.11 -47.60 31.82
CA GLU A 471 -22.06 -47.11 30.44
C GLU A 471 -22.36 -45.60 30.40
N ARG A 472 -21.70 -44.87 29.51
CA ARG A 472 -21.93 -43.42 29.30
C ARG A 472 -22.08 -43.12 27.82
N GLY A 473 -22.89 -42.14 27.48
CA GLY A 473 -23.05 -41.65 26.12
C GLY A 473 -23.55 -40.20 26.10
N VAL A 474 -23.42 -39.54 24.95
CA VAL A 474 -24.11 -38.27 24.70
C VAL A 474 -25.22 -38.57 23.69
N MET A 475 -26.46 -38.40 24.14
CA MET A 475 -27.66 -38.56 23.34
C MET A 475 -28.06 -37.22 22.73
N TYR A 476 -28.40 -37.25 21.45
CA TYR A 476 -28.92 -36.10 20.72
C TYR A 476 -30.44 -36.22 20.60
N GLN A 477 -31.18 -35.22 21.07
CA GLN A 477 -32.64 -35.18 20.97
C GLN A 477 -33.07 -34.05 20.02
N PRO A 478 -33.56 -34.36 18.81
CA PRO A 478 -34.03 -33.35 17.87
C PRO A 478 -35.32 -32.69 18.37
N ALA A 479 -35.52 -31.42 18.04
CA ALA A 479 -36.70 -30.66 18.42
C ALA A 479 -37.99 -31.27 17.85
N VAL A 480 -38.89 -31.73 18.73
CA VAL A 480 -40.22 -32.21 18.36
C VAL A 480 -41.19 -31.02 18.28
N LYS A 481 -41.98 -30.93 17.21
CA LYS A 481 -42.86 -29.79 16.92
C LYS A 481 -43.73 -29.39 18.11
N GLY A 482 -43.36 -28.27 18.74
CA GLY A 482 -44.21 -27.51 19.67
C GLY A 482 -43.98 -27.73 21.16
N ILE A 483 -42.98 -28.53 21.59
CA ILE A 483 -42.81 -28.85 23.03
C ILE A 483 -41.38 -28.59 23.57
N GLN A 484 -40.30 -28.85 22.83
CA GLN A 484 -38.92 -28.63 23.32
C GLN A 484 -37.95 -28.17 22.22
N ASP A 485 -36.98 -27.34 22.61
CA ASP A 485 -35.82 -26.97 21.79
C ASP A 485 -34.83 -28.14 21.63
N GLU A 486 -34.00 -28.07 20.59
CA GLU A 486 -32.90 -29.00 20.34
C GLU A 486 -31.96 -29.08 21.56
N SER A 487 -31.75 -30.31 22.06
CA SER A 487 -30.99 -30.56 23.28
C SER A 487 -30.03 -31.74 23.17
N HIS A 488 -28.93 -31.65 23.93
CA HIS A 488 -27.91 -32.68 24.08
C HIS A 488 -27.88 -33.13 25.54
N TRP A 489 -28.02 -34.43 25.76
CA TRP A 489 -28.04 -35.05 27.07
C TRP A 489 -26.84 -35.97 27.23
N GLU A 490 -26.18 -35.89 28.38
CA GLU A 490 -25.13 -36.82 28.77
C GLU A 490 -25.71 -37.85 29.75
N ASP A 491 -25.84 -39.08 29.28
CA ASP A 491 -26.57 -40.14 29.95
C ASP A 491 -25.59 -41.21 30.47
N ILE A 492 -25.79 -41.64 31.70
CA ILE A 492 -25.00 -42.66 32.39
C ILE A 492 -25.94 -43.75 32.89
N GLY A 493 -25.75 -44.98 32.42
CA GLY A 493 -26.46 -46.17 32.89
C GLY A 493 -25.64 -46.95 33.90
N VAL A 494 -26.17 -47.16 35.11
CA VAL A 494 -25.54 -47.93 36.19
C VAL A 494 -26.39 -49.17 36.51
N PRO A 495 -25.91 -50.41 36.29
CA PRO A 495 -26.74 -51.60 36.45
C PRO A 495 -26.99 -51.94 37.93
N ILE A 496 -28.25 -52.21 38.28
CA ILE A 496 -28.68 -52.66 39.61
C ILE A 496 -28.72 -54.19 39.62
N LYS A 497 -28.14 -54.81 40.66
CA LYS A 497 -28.06 -56.26 40.80
C LYS A 497 -28.79 -56.74 42.06
N ASP A 498 -29.43 -57.90 41.98
CA ASP A 498 -30.02 -58.57 43.15
C ASP A 498 -28.94 -59.22 44.05
N ASN A 499 -29.38 -59.75 45.21
CA ASN A 499 -28.51 -60.48 46.14
C ASN A 499 -27.91 -61.80 45.56
N HIS A 500 -28.24 -62.15 44.32
CA HIS A 500 -27.68 -63.27 43.57
C HIS A 500 -26.84 -62.81 42.36
N GLY A 501 -26.56 -61.51 42.25
CA GLY A 501 -25.72 -60.91 41.22
C GLY A 501 -26.39 -60.71 39.85
N ARG A 502 -27.68 -61.02 39.72
CA ARG A 502 -28.44 -60.85 38.46
C ARG A 502 -28.87 -59.41 38.30
N ILE A 503 -28.79 -58.87 37.08
CA ILE A 503 -29.26 -57.52 36.78
C ILE A 503 -30.79 -57.50 36.87
N VAL A 504 -31.32 -56.55 37.64
CA VAL A 504 -32.78 -56.36 37.87
C VAL A 504 -33.28 -55.00 37.39
N GLY A 505 -32.40 -54.18 36.82
CA GLY A 505 -32.69 -52.84 36.35
C GLY A 505 -31.42 -51.99 36.23
N ALA A 506 -31.60 -50.69 36.06
CA ALA A 506 -30.52 -49.72 36.03
C ALA A 506 -30.92 -48.42 36.76
N ILE A 507 -29.92 -47.65 37.18
CA ILE A 507 -30.06 -46.21 37.47
C ILE A 507 -29.59 -45.46 36.22
N GLU A 508 -30.48 -44.65 35.67
CA GLU A 508 -30.20 -43.68 34.61
C GLU A 508 -29.90 -42.32 35.25
N ILE A 509 -28.77 -41.71 34.88
CA ILE A 509 -28.39 -40.34 35.27
C ILE A 509 -28.21 -39.55 33.98
N ALA A 510 -29.11 -38.60 33.71
CA ALA A 510 -29.11 -37.81 32.48
C ALA A 510 -28.90 -36.31 32.80
N ARG A 511 -27.87 -35.70 32.20
CA ARG A 511 -27.52 -34.28 32.39
C ARG A 511 -27.66 -33.51 31.09
N ASN A 512 -28.37 -32.39 31.12
CA ASN A 512 -28.41 -31.48 29.98
C ASN A 512 -27.04 -30.78 29.80
N VAL A 513 -26.39 -30.97 28.65
CA VAL A 513 -25.08 -30.37 28.31
C VAL A 513 -25.18 -29.38 27.14
N THR A 514 -26.40 -28.96 26.79
CA THR A 514 -26.71 -28.16 25.59
C THR A 514 -25.97 -26.83 25.56
N ASP A 515 -25.99 -26.04 26.64
CA ASP A 515 -25.33 -24.74 26.68
C ASP A 515 -23.80 -24.85 26.64
N ARG A 516 -23.24 -25.90 27.24
CA ARG A 516 -21.81 -26.20 27.15
C ARG A 516 -21.43 -26.54 25.71
N LYS A 517 -22.22 -27.37 25.02
CA LYS A 517 -22.02 -27.72 23.62
C LYS A 517 -22.20 -26.53 22.68
N LYS A 518 -23.22 -25.70 22.89
CA LYS A 518 -23.42 -24.43 22.14
C LYS A 518 -22.26 -23.46 22.36
N THR A 519 -21.66 -23.42 23.56
CA THR A 519 -20.49 -22.56 23.85
C THR A 519 -19.20 -23.11 23.25
N GLU A 520 -18.94 -24.42 23.37
CA GLU A 520 -17.81 -25.12 22.70
C GLU A 520 -17.87 -24.90 21.18
N GLN A 521 -19.07 -25.01 20.59
CA GLN A 521 -19.31 -24.80 19.16
C GLN A 521 -19.12 -23.33 18.76
N LYS A 522 -19.72 -22.36 19.47
CA LYS A 522 -19.52 -20.92 19.19
C LYS A 522 -18.06 -20.49 19.31
N LEU A 523 -17.31 -21.04 20.27
CA LEU A 523 -15.88 -20.77 20.43
C LEU A 523 -15.06 -21.35 19.28
N ARG A 524 -15.46 -22.50 18.75
CA ARG A 524 -14.87 -23.06 17.53
C ARG A 524 -15.21 -22.22 16.30
N GLU A 525 -16.48 -21.90 16.07
CA GLU A 525 -16.93 -21.06 14.96
C GLU A 525 -16.25 -19.67 14.97
N THR A 526 -16.12 -19.05 16.14
CA THR A 526 -15.42 -17.76 16.30
C THR A 526 -13.93 -17.88 15.96
N ARG A 527 -13.28 -18.97 16.37
CA ARG A 527 -11.86 -19.23 16.06
C ARG A 527 -11.66 -19.49 14.57
N ASP A 528 -12.45 -20.39 13.99
CA ASP A 528 -12.40 -20.75 12.58
C ASP A 528 -12.70 -19.51 11.71
N TYR A 529 -13.62 -18.63 12.15
CA TYR A 529 -13.90 -17.33 11.51
C TYR A 529 -12.68 -16.37 11.56
N LEU A 530 -12.05 -16.20 12.72
CA LEU A 530 -10.86 -15.35 12.88
C LEU A 530 -9.66 -15.85 12.08
N GLU A 531 -9.43 -17.17 12.05
CA GLU A 531 -8.38 -17.79 11.23
C GLU A 531 -8.64 -17.57 9.74
N ASN A 532 -9.89 -17.72 9.29
CA ASN A 532 -10.28 -17.42 7.92
C ASN A 532 -10.10 -15.93 7.56
N LEU A 533 -10.47 -14.99 8.43
CA LEU A 533 -10.22 -13.57 8.20
C LEU A 533 -8.74 -13.27 7.97
N ILE A 534 -7.86 -13.72 8.86
CA ILE A 534 -6.41 -13.47 8.77
C ILE A 534 -5.83 -14.12 7.49
N ASN A 535 -6.28 -15.33 7.14
CA ASN A 535 -5.80 -16.07 5.98
C ASN A 535 -6.32 -15.55 4.64
N HIS A 536 -7.50 -14.93 4.59
CA HIS A 536 -8.08 -14.40 3.35
C HIS A 536 -7.90 -12.89 3.14
N VAL A 537 -7.46 -12.14 4.15
CA VAL A 537 -7.03 -10.74 3.99
C VAL A 537 -5.92 -10.64 2.92
N SER A 538 -6.05 -9.64 2.05
CA SER A 538 -5.13 -9.45 0.91
C SER A 538 -3.75 -8.91 1.29
N ALA A 539 -3.62 -8.28 2.46
CA ALA A 539 -2.35 -7.80 2.98
C ALA A 539 -1.50 -8.98 3.52
N PRO A 540 -0.22 -9.10 3.13
CA PRO A 540 0.74 -9.97 3.80
C PRO A 540 0.81 -9.66 5.30
N ILE A 541 0.52 -10.67 6.13
CA ILE A 541 0.63 -10.62 7.60
C ILE A 541 1.55 -11.75 8.07
N ILE A 542 2.51 -11.38 8.91
CA ILE A 542 3.41 -12.28 9.63
C ILE A 542 3.43 -11.90 11.11
N VAL A 543 3.55 -12.89 11.99
CA VAL A 543 3.69 -12.69 13.44
C VAL A 543 4.83 -13.55 13.94
N TRP A 544 5.63 -13.03 14.88
CA TRP A 544 6.68 -13.78 15.55
C TRP A 544 6.68 -13.59 17.08
N ASP A 545 7.26 -14.55 17.80
CA ASP A 545 7.46 -14.53 19.26
C ASP A 545 8.72 -13.72 19.67
N PRO A 546 8.95 -13.45 20.98
CA PRO A 546 10.12 -12.72 21.44
C PRO A 546 11.46 -13.37 21.06
N GLU A 547 11.46 -14.69 20.86
CA GLU A 547 12.58 -15.50 20.36
C GLU A 547 12.74 -15.43 18.82
N PHE A 548 12.01 -14.52 18.16
CA PHE A 548 12.07 -14.22 16.72
C PHE A 548 11.60 -15.35 15.80
N ARG A 549 10.83 -16.31 16.31
CA ARG A 549 10.26 -17.43 15.54
C ARG A 549 8.89 -17.08 15.01
N ILE A 550 8.61 -17.44 13.76
CA ILE A 550 7.34 -17.14 13.10
C ILE A 550 6.22 -17.99 13.72
N THR A 551 5.19 -17.35 14.28
CA THR A 551 4.04 -17.99 14.93
C THR A 551 2.75 -17.89 14.09
N ARG A 552 2.68 -16.95 13.14
CA ARG A 552 1.64 -16.84 12.11
C ARG A 552 2.22 -16.36 10.78
N PHE A 553 1.66 -16.89 9.69
CA PHE A 553 2.05 -16.57 8.33
C PHE A 553 0.83 -16.78 7.42
N ASN A 554 0.24 -15.70 6.90
CA ASN A 554 -1.03 -15.77 6.17
C ASN A 554 -0.85 -16.08 4.67
N ASN A 555 -1.93 -16.43 3.98
CA ASN A 555 -1.87 -16.80 2.56
C ASN A 555 -1.38 -15.66 1.66
N ALA A 556 -1.52 -14.40 2.06
CA ALA A 556 -0.95 -13.27 1.32
C ALA A 556 0.58 -13.23 1.44
N PHE A 557 1.14 -13.52 2.62
CA PHE A 557 2.58 -13.66 2.81
C PHE A 557 3.15 -14.92 2.11
N GLN A 558 2.39 -16.02 2.07
CA GLN A 558 2.72 -17.18 1.23
C GLN A 558 2.83 -16.79 -0.26
N ARG A 559 1.80 -16.14 -0.83
CA ARG A 559 1.80 -15.72 -2.25
C ARG A 559 2.94 -14.75 -2.56
N LEU A 560 3.24 -13.83 -1.64
CA LEU A 560 4.33 -12.88 -1.77
C LEU A 560 5.69 -13.60 -1.83
N THR A 561 5.94 -14.55 -0.93
CA THR A 561 7.29 -15.12 -0.70
C THR A 561 7.55 -16.46 -1.38
N GLY A 562 6.50 -17.22 -1.72
CA GLY A 562 6.61 -18.59 -2.24
C GLY A 562 6.92 -19.66 -1.18
N TYR A 563 6.99 -19.31 0.11
CA TYR A 563 7.07 -20.29 1.20
C TYR A 563 5.67 -20.74 1.62
N ALA A 564 5.52 -22.02 1.96
CA ALA A 564 4.31 -22.54 2.59
C ALA A 564 4.36 -22.30 4.11
N THR A 565 3.20 -22.17 4.77
CA THR A 565 3.14 -21.82 6.21
C THR A 565 3.81 -22.88 7.09
N ASP A 566 3.65 -24.16 6.77
CA ASP A 566 4.29 -25.29 7.45
C ASP A 566 5.83 -25.31 7.33
N GLU A 567 6.39 -24.69 6.28
CA GLU A 567 7.86 -24.57 6.11
C GLU A 567 8.47 -23.47 6.99
N VAL A 568 7.69 -22.46 7.39
CA VAL A 568 8.20 -21.24 8.06
C VAL A 568 7.78 -21.12 9.53
N ILE A 569 6.67 -21.75 9.95
CA ILE A 569 6.24 -21.71 11.36
C ILE A 569 7.32 -22.35 12.25
N GLY A 570 7.68 -21.66 13.33
CA GLY A 570 8.76 -22.02 14.24
C GLY A 570 10.18 -21.71 13.73
N GLN A 571 10.35 -21.36 12.45
CA GLN A 571 11.62 -20.87 11.89
C GLN A 571 11.86 -19.41 12.25
N GLU A 572 13.12 -18.99 12.22
CA GLU A 572 13.48 -17.62 12.54
C GLU A 572 13.28 -16.67 11.35
N PHE A 573 12.57 -15.55 11.56
CA PHE A 573 12.20 -14.59 10.52
C PHE A 573 13.36 -14.08 9.64
N ARG A 574 14.61 -14.12 10.13
CA ARG A 574 15.82 -13.71 9.38
C ARG A 574 16.03 -14.46 8.06
N MET A 575 15.40 -15.62 7.87
CA MET A 575 15.42 -16.37 6.61
C MET A 575 14.77 -15.59 5.45
N LEU A 576 13.85 -14.66 5.76
CA LEU A 576 13.11 -13.86 4.79
C LEU A 576 13.88 -12.64 4.28
N PHE A 577 15.18 -12.49 4.60
CA PHE A 577 15.99 -11.34 4.13
C PHE A 577 17.21 -11.78 3.29
N PRO A 578 17.51 -11.07 2.18
CA PRO A 578 18.74 -11.24 1.41
C PRO A 578 19.99 -11.03 2.27
N GLU A 579 21.07 -11.75 2.01
CA GLU A 579 22.26 -11.73 2.88
C GLU A 579 22.86 -10.33 3.06
N GLY A 580 22.99 -9.58 1.96
CA GLY A 580 23.55 -8.22 1.98
C GLY A 580 22.72 -7.19 2.77
N SER A 581 21.40 -7.37 2.84
CA SER A 581 20.49 -6.48 3.58
C SER A 581 20.01 -7.07 4.91
N ARG A 582 20.36 -8.32 5.24
CA ARG A 582 19.90 -9.03 6.45
C ARG A 582 20.26 -8.27 7.72
N ARG A 583 21.50 -7.79 7.86
CA ARG A 583 21.93 -7.05 9.05
C ARG A 583 21.22 -5.69 9.18
N GLU A 584 20.96 -5.00 8.08
CA GLU A 584 20.21 -3.74 8.11
C GLU A 584 18.73 -3.98 8.47
N SER A 585 18.11 -4.99 7.84
CA SER A 585 16.70 -5.35 8.06
C SER A 585 16.44 -5.82 9.49
N VAL A 586 17.34 -6.65 10.04
CA VAL A 586 17.31 -7.06 11.46
C VAL A 586 17.58 -5.86 12.37
N ASN A 587 18.60 -5.03 12.11
CA ASN A 587 18.89 -3.85 12.94
C ASN A 587 17.73 -2.84 12.96
N LYS A 588 16.98 -2.73 11.87
CA LYS A 588 15.70 -2.01 11.87
C LYS A 588 14.76 -2.73 12.85
N ILE A 589 14.43 -4.00 12.62
CA ILE A 589 13.41 -4.74 13.41
C ILE A 589 13.75 -4.85 14.92
N THR A 590 15.02 -4.90 15.30
CA THR A 590 15.43 -4.89 16.73
C THR A 590 15.08 -3.58 17.44
N ARG A 591 14.95 -2.44 16.73
CA ARG A 591 14.50 -1.16 17.32
C ARG A 591 13.00 -1.16 17.64
N THR A 592 12.21 -1.99 16.95
CA THR A 592 10.78 -2.20 17.27
C THR A 592 10.59 -2.84 18.66
N LEU A 593 11.52 -3.69 19.10
CA LEU A 593 11.47 -4.31 20.43
C LEU A 593 11.70 -3.31 21.57
N SER A 594 12.39 -2.20 21.31
CA SER A 594 12.52 -1.08 22.26
C SER A 594 11.29 -0.15 22.33
N GLY A 595 10.19 -0.48 21.65
CA GLY A 595 8.91 0.24 21.73
C GLY A 595 8.68 1.31 20.65
N GLU A 596 9.56 1.42 19.65
CA GLU A 596 9.33 2.31 18.50
C GLU A 596 8.25 1.73 17.56
N TYR A 597 7.13 2.45 17.40
CA TYR A 597 6.10 2.08 16.41
C TYR A 597 6.60 2.33 14.99
N TRP A 598 6.41 1.34 14.11
CA TRP A 598 6.79 1.44 12.71
C TRP A 598 5.64 1.87 11.83
N LYS A 599 5.79 3.06 11.25
CA LYS A 599 4.94 3.55 10.17
C LYS A 599 5.79 3.65 8.89
N SER A 600 5.43 2.83 7.90
CA SER A 600 5.98 2.86 6.54
C SER A 600 7.48 2.59 6.43
N VAL A 601 7.96 1.46 6.99
CA VAL A 601 9.36 1.04 6.85
C VAL A 601 9.52 0.11 5.66
N GLU A 602 10.38 0.48 4.70
CA GLU A 602 10.71 -0.40 3.57
C GLU A 602 11.66 -1.53 3.97
N ILE A 603 11.24 -2.77 3.70
CA ILE A 603 12.01 -3.99 3.97
C ILE A 603 12.13 -4.84 2.69
N PRO A 604 13.34 -5.24 2.27
CA PRO A 604 13.53 -6.19 1.17
C PRO A 604 13.31 -7.63 1.68
N ILE A 605 12.30 -8.30 1.14
CA ILE A 605 11.93 -9.68 1.46
C ILE A 605 12.44 -10.63 0.38
N LEU A 606 13.22 -11.63 0.79
CA LEU A 606 13.71 -12.71 -0.05
C LEU A 606 12.60 -13.76 -0.27
N ARG A 607 12.32 -14.06 -1.54
CA ARG A 607 11.42 -15.14 -1.96
C ARG A 607 12.16 -16.46 -2.07
N LYS A 608 11.43 -17.57 -2.03
CA LYS A 608 11.95 -18.94 -2.11
C LYS A 608 12.67 -19.26 -3.44
N ASP A 609 12.33 -18.53 -4.50
CA ASP A 609 12.97 -18.61 -5.82
C ASP A 609 14.21 -17.70 -5.97
N GLY A 610 14.54 -16.91 -4.95
CA GLY A 610 15.67 -15.97 -4.94
C GLY A 610 15.33 -14.55 -5.39
N ASP A 611 14.10 -14.30 -5.87
CA ASP A 611 13.61 -12.95 -6.19
C ASP A 611 13.46 -12.11 -4.90
N VAL A 612 13.55 -10.77 -5.02
CA VAL A 612 13.51 -9.85 -3.87
C VAL A 612 12.35 -8.87 -4.03
N ARG A 613 11.45 -8.86 -3.05
CA ARG A 613 10.32 -7.93 -3.01
C ARG A 613 10.55 -6.81 -2.04
N HIS A 614 10.26 -5.59 -2.48
CA HIS A 614 10.22 -4.44 -1.60
C HIS A 614 8.84 -4.35 -0.98
N VAL A 615 8.79 -4.52 0.33
CA VAL A 615 7.55 -4.47 1.10
C VAL A 615 7.59 -3.25 2.00
N LEU A 616 6.54 -2.43 1.95
CA LEU A 616 6.33 -1.35 2.90
C LEU A 616 5.62 -1.91 4.14
N CYS A 617 6.33 -2.01 5.26
CA CYS A 617 5.88 -2.69 6.47
C CYS A 617 5.48 -1.71 7.58
N ASN A 618 4.44 -2.10 8.33
CA ASN A 618 4.07 -1.54 9.63
C ASN A 618 4.11 -2.66 10.68
N SER A 619 4.51 -2.35 11.91
CA SER A 619 4.60 -3.35 12.99
C SER A 619 4.01 -2.86 14.31
N SER A 620 3.31 -3.77 15.00
CA SER A 620 2.71 -3.56 16.31
C SER A 620 3.11 -4.69 17.25
N ASN A 621 3.53 -4.34 18.47
CA ASN A 621 3.82 -5.31 19.53
C ASN A 621 2.53 -5.66 20.29
N VAL A 622 2.40 -6.93 20.66
CA VAL A 622 1.32 -7.47 21.51
C VAL A 622 1.94 -7.83 22.85
N TYR A 623 1.38 -7.29 23.93
CA TYR A 623 1.84 -7.52 25.30
C TYR A 623 0.83 -8.37 26.08
N ALA A 624 1.27 -8.97 27.19
CA ALA A 624 0.41 -9.64 28.14
C ALA A 624 -0.47 -8.64 28.92
N ASP A 625 -1.39 -9.15 29.76
CA ASP A 625 -2.27 -8.33 30.60
C ASP A 625 -1.51 -7.42 31.58
N ASP A 626 -0.24 -7.73 31.88
CA ASP A 626 0.67 -6.88 32.65
C ASP A 626 1.14 -5.61 31.89
N GLY A 627 0.89 -5.53 30.59
CA GLY A 627 1.25 -4.41 29.72
C GLY A 627 2.75 -4.21 29.49
N THR A 628 3.60 -5.17 29.85
CA THR A 628 5.08 -5.07 29.80
C THR A 628 5.75 -6.29 29.19
N THR A 629 5.24 -7.50 29.43
CA THR A 629 5.75 -8.75 28.84
C THR A 629 5.32 -8.82 27.38
N LEU A 630 6.29 -8.75 26.46
CA LEU A 630 6.05 -8.93 25.03
C LEU A 630 5.62 -10.39 24.76
N LEU A 631 4.47 -10.58 24.11
CA LEU A 631 3.98 -11.90 23.69
C LEU A 631 4.27 -12.18 22.21
N SER A 632 4.19 -11.15 21.36
CA SER A 632 4.53 -11.27 19.93
C SER A 632 4.63 -9.90 19.25
N THR A 633 5.22 -9.87 18.05
CA THR A 633 5.15 -8.71 17.14
C THR A 633 4.37 -9.10 15.88
N ILE A 634 3.34 -8.33 15.56
CA ILE A 634 2.55 -8.45 14.32
C ILE A 634 3.12 -7.48 13.30
N VAL A 635 3.37 -7.95 12.08
CA VAL A 635 3.78 -7.13 10.94
C VAL A 635 2.83 -7.33 9.77
N GLN A 636 2.36 -6.22 9.21
CA GLN A 636 1.59 -6.17 7.98
C GLN A 636 2.35 -5.36 6.91
N GLY A 637 2.23 -5.76 5.65
CA GLY A 637 2.97 -5.13 4.55
C GLY A 637 2.15 -4.86 3.29
N ILE A 638 2.71 -4.06 2.38
CA ILE A 638 2.23 -3.83 1.01
C ILE A 638 3.41 -4.05 0.05
N ASP A 639 3.24 -4.89 -0.99
CA ASP A 639 4.27 -5.07 -2.04
C ASP A 639 4.33 -3.82 -2.93
N ILE A 640 5.43 -3.07 -2.83
CA ILE A 640 5.71 -1.86 -3.62
C ILE A 640 6.71 -2.12 -4.76
N THR A 641 7.06 -3.39 -5.04
CA THR A 641 8.09 -3.77 -6.03
C THR A 641 7.74 -3.27 -7.43
N LYS A 642 6.47 -3.39 -7.84
CA LYS A 642 5.99 -2.91 -9.14
C LYS A 642 6.04 -1.37 -9.22
N GLN A 643 5.67 -0.68 -8.14
CA GLN A 643 5.74 0.78 -8.08
C GLN A 643 7.19 1.26 -8.20
N LYS A 644 8.13 0.66 -7.45
CA LYS A 644 9.56 1.00 -7.55
C LYS A 644 10.15 0.75 -8.94
N HIS A 645 9.76 -0.33 -9.62
CA HIS A 645 10.16 -0.57 -11.01
C HIS A 645 9.63 0.52 -11.94
N LEU A 646 8.36 0.90 -11.81
CA LEU A 646 7.74 1.97 -12.62
C LEU A 646 8.36 3.35 -12.33
N GLU A 647 8.65 3.68 -11.07
CA GLU A 647 9.33 4.93 -10.71
C GLU A 647 10.77 4.99 -11.25
N ALA A 648 11.50 3.88 -11.21
CA ALA A 648 12.83 3.78 -11.79
C ALA A 648 12.80 3.92 -13.32
N GLN A 649 11.88 3.22 -13.98
CA GLN A 649 11.65 3.32 -15.43
C GLN A 649 11.23 4.74 -15.83
N LEU A 650 10.32 5.39 -15.11
CA LEU A 650 9.89 6.76 -15.40
C LEU A 650 11.05 7.76 -15.28
N ARG A 651 11.83 7.69 -14.19
CA ARG A 651 13.04 8.53 -14.01
C ARG A 651 14.09 8.27 -15.10
N GLN A 652 14.21 7.04 -15.59
CA GLN A 652 15.10 6.69 -16.69
C GLN A 652 14.60 7.25 -18.03
N THR A 653 13.30 7.12 -18.33
CA THR A 653 12.67 7.70 -19.53
C THR A 653 12.83 9.22 -19.56
N GLN A 654 12.55 9.91 -18.45
CA GLN A 654 12.74 11.37 -18.33
C GLN A 654 14.20 11.80 -18.56
N LYS A 655 15.18 11.03 -18.05
CA LYS A 655 16.60 11.28 -18.34
C LYS A 655 16.94 11.07 -19.82
N MET A 656 16.40 10.04 -20.44
CA MET A 656 16.64 9.73 -21.85
C MET A 656 16.01 10.78 -22.79
N GLU A 657 14.81 11.27 -22.46
CA GLU A 657 14.11 12.32 -23.18
C GLU A 657 14.84 13.67 -23.11
N ALA A 658 15.35 14.03 -21.93
CA ALA A 658 16.19 15.21 -21.73
C ALA A 658 17.51 15.12 -22.52
N LEU A 659 18.20 13.97 -22.46
CA LEU A 659 19.42 13.71 -23.23
C LEU A 659 19.18 13.75 -24.74
N GLY A 660 18.10 13.13 -25.21
CA GLY A 660 17.76 13.10 -26.64
C GLY A 660 17.46 14.49 -27.20
N THR A 661 16.75 15.32 -26.44
CA THR A 661 16.43 16.70 -26.83
C THR A 661 17.68 17.59 -26.88
N LEU A 662 18.60 17.43 -25.92
CA LEU A 662 19.93 18.08 -25.96
C LEU A 662 20.78 17.62 -27.15
N ALA A 663 20.85 16.30 -27.38
CA ALA A 663 21.63 15.72 -28.48
C ALA A 663 21.13 16.16 -29.85
N GLY A 664 19.82 16.38 -30.03
CA GLY A 664 19.24 16.90 -31.27
C GLY A 664 19.73 18.31 -31.62
N GLY A 665 19.70 19.24 -30.66
CA GLY A 665 20.20 20.60 -30.86
C GLY A 665 21.71 20.64 -31.12
N ILE A 666 22.49 19.91 -30.32
CA ILE A 666 23.95 19.82 -30.49
C ILE A 666 24.33 19.27 -31.88
N ALA A 667 23.62 18.26 -32.37
CA ALA A 667 23.90 17.66 -33.66
C ALA A 667 23.58 18.57 -34.85
N HIS A 668 22.53 19.40 -34.74
CA HIS A 668 22.20 20.44 -35.72
C HIS A 668 23.38 21.42 -35.89
N ASP A 669 23.90 21.94 -34.77
CA ASP A 669 25.01 22.90 -34.77
C ASP A 669 26.30 22.29 -35.36
N PHE A 670 26.60 21.03 -35.04
CA PHE A 670 27.71 20.30 -35.68
C PHE A 670 27.50 20.11 -37.18
N ASN A 671 26.28 19.81 -37.65
CA ASN A 671 26.01 19.62 -39.07
C ASN A 671 26.23 20.91 -39.89
N ASN A 672 25.90 22.08 -39.35
CA ASN A 672 26.15 23.37 -40.01
C ASN A 672 27.66 23.66 -40.14
N ILE A 673 28.43 23.44 -39.06
CA ILE A 673 29.89 23.58 -39.07
C ILE A 673 30.52 22.61 -40.08
N LEU A 674 30.11 21.34 -40.08
CA LEU A 674 30.62 20.32 -40.99
C LEU A 674 30.28 20.63 -42.45
N PHE A 675 29.13 21.23 -42.72
CA PHE A 675 28.74 21.62 -44.07
C PHE A 675 29.71 22.65 -44.64
N ALA A 676 29.98 23.74 -43.90
CA ALA A 676 30.96 24.75 -44.31
C ALA A 676 32.37 24.16 -44.51
N VAL A 677 32.83 23.30 -43.59
CA VAL A 677 34.18 22.69 -43.66
C VAL A 677 34.34 21.77 -44.88
N ILE A 678 33.37 20.87 -45.11
CA ILE A 678 33.40 19.95 -46.25
C ILE A 678 33.27 20.74 -47.55
N GLY A 679 32.30 21.64 -47.64
CA GLY A 679 31.99 22.34 -48.87
C GLY A 679 33.09 23.28 -49.33
N TYR A 680 33.72 24.05 -48.44
CA TYR A 680 34.89 24.86 -48.82
C TYR A 680 36.10 24.00 -49.21
N ALA A 681 36.29 22.83 -48.61
CA ALA A 681 37.35 21.90 -49.00
C ALA A 681 37.10 21.30 -50.40
N GLU A 682 35.86 20.93 -50.72
CA GLU A 682 35.45 20.54 -52.08
C GLU A 682 35.64 21.68 -53.10
N LEU A 683 35.22 22.90 -52.75
CA LEU A 683 35.35 24.07 -53.62
C LEU A 683 36.82 24.44 -53.90
N ALA A 684 37.72 24.19 -52.93
CA ALA A 684 39.16 24.36 -53.06
C ALA A 684 39.84 23.21 -53.83
N LEU A 685 39.32 21.98 -53.76
CA LEU A 685 39.85 20.83 -54.51
C LEU A 685 39.81 21.03 -56.02
N ASP A 686 38.74 21.64 -56.54
CA ASP A 686 38.62 21.98 -57.97
C ASP A 686 39.71 22.95 -58.46
N HIS A 687 40.29 23.76 -57.55
CA HIS A 687 41.35 24.73 -57.85
C HIS A 687 42.76 24.18 -57.53
N ALA A 688 42.86 23.03 -56.84
CA ALA A 688 44.14 22.43 -56.49
C ALA A 688 44.77 21.76 -57.73
N PRO A 689 46.06 22.02 -58.04
CA PRO A 689 46.73 21.36 -59.15
C PRO A 689 46.70 19.84 -58.98
N LYS A 690 46.33 19.10 -60.04
CA LYS A 690 46.23 17.64 -60.01
C LYS A 690 47.57 17.01 -59.60
N GLY A 691 47.55 16.13 -58.61
CA GLY A 691 48.73 15.49 -58.03
C GLY A 691 49.52 16.33 -57.03
N SER A 692 49.05 17.52 -56.64
CA SER A 692 49.72 18.36 -55.64
C SER A 692 49.49 17.89 -54.20
N LEU A 693 50.41 18.25 -53.29
CA LEU A 693 50.21 18.09 -51.83
C LEU A 693 48.95 18.82 -51.35
N LEU A 694 48.60 19.96 -51.95
CA LEU A 694 47.37 20.70 -51.61
C LEU A 694 46.12 19.87 -51.92
N GLN A 695 46.08 19.20 -53.08
CA GLN A 695 44.98 18.30 -53.44
C GLN A 695 44.87 17.13 -52.43
N SER A 696 46.00 16.52 -52.07
CA SER A 696 46.04 15.42 -51.08
C SER A 696 45.56 15.87 -49.68
N HIS A 697 46.03 17.02 -49.20
CA HIS A 697 45.59 17.58 -47.92
C HIS A 697 44.09 17.89 -47.91
N LEU A 698 43.57 18.53 -48.95
CA LEU A 698 42.14 18.86 -49.03
C LEU A 698 41.27 17.59 -49.16
N GLN A 699 41.75 16.53 -49.82
CA GLN A 699 41.07 15.22 -49.85
C GLN A 699 40.96 14.61 -48.45
N GLU A 700 42.03 14.66 -47.63
CA GLU A 700 41.96 14.20 -46.24
C GLU A 700 41.07 15.09 -45.35
N VAL A 701 40.98 16.41 -45.61
CA VAL A 701 40.01 17.29 -44.92
C VAL A 701 38.57 16.89 -45.24
N VAL A 702 38.21 16.70 -46.52
CA VAL A 702 36.86 16.22 -46.91
C VAL A 702 36.57 14.86 -46.25
N LYS A 703 37.51 13.92 -46.31
CA LYS A 703 37.40 12.58 -45.70
C LYS A 703 37.35 12.60 -44.16
N ALA A 704 37.92 13.59 -43.50
CA ALA A 704 37.78 13.81 -42.06
C ALA A 704 36.40 14.40 -41.71
N GLY A 705 35.95 15.39 -42.49
CA GLY A 705 34.60 15.96 -42.37
C GLY A 705 33.49 14.92 -42.57
N SER A 706 33.60 14.07 -43.60
CA SER A 706 32.66 12.95 -43.82
C SER A 706 32.61 11.98 -42.63
N ARG A 707 33.76 11.62 -42.05
CA ARG A 707 33.79 10.77 -40.84
C ARG A 707 33.11 11.44 -39.63
N ALA A 708 33.20 12.77 -39.51
CA ALA A 708 32.50 13.51 -38.47
C ALA A 708 30.98 13.60 -38.74
N LYS A 709 30.54 13.74 -40.00
CA LYS A 709 29.12 13.63 -40.42
C LYS A 709 28.53 12.29 -39.96
N ASP A 710 29.25 11.18 -40.19
CA ASP A 710 28.82 9.84 -39.80
C ASP A 710 28.72 9.69 -38.26
N LEU A 711 29.66 10.27 -37.51
CA LEU A 711 29.63 10.26 -36.04
C LEU A 711 28.42 11.03 -35.48
N VAL A 712 28.12 12.21 -36.03
CA VAL A 712 26.96 13.02 -35.64
C VAL A 712 25.65 12.28 -35.96
N LYS A 713 25.58 11.61 -37.12
CA LYS A 713 24.45 10.74 -37.50
C LYS A 713 24.24 9.59 -36.50
N GLN A 714 25.31 8.98 -35.97
CA GLN A 714 25.22 7.94 -34.93
C GLN A 714 24.66 8.48 -33.60
N ILE A 715 25.08 9.67 -33.17
CA ILE A 715 24.57 10.33 -31.95
C ILE A 715 23.06 10.62 -32.08
N LEU A 716 22.62 11.06 -33.26
CA LEU A 716 21.21 11.29 -33.56
C LEU A 716 20.37 10.00 -33.59
N THR A 717 20.92 8.90 -34.13
CA THR A 717 20.27 7.58 -34.07
C THR A 717 20.05 7.12 -32.62
N PHE A 718 20.97 7.43 -31.71
CA PHE A 718 20.82 7.13 -30.27
C PHE A 718 19.76 7.99 -29.56
N SER A 719 19.40 9.15 -30.13
CA SER A 719 18.44 10.11 -29.57
C SER A 719 16.98 9.86 -29.97
N ARG A 720 16.73 9.07 -31.03
CA ARG A 720 15.37 8.83 -31.55
C ARG A 720 14.58 7.81 -30.72
N GLN A 721 13.41 8.24 -30.23
CA GLN A 721 12.20 7.42 -30.28
C GLN A 721 11.54 7.72 -31.62
N ALA A 722 11.52 6.76 -32.54
CA ALA A 722 10.79 6.84 -33.79
C ALA A 722 9.99 5.55 -33.99
N GLU A 723 8.88 5.61 -34.71
CA GLU A 723 8.16 4.41 -35.13
C GLU A 723 9.05 3.62 -36.11
N HIS A 724 9.44 2.42 -35.70
CA HIS A 724 10.37 1.58 -36.45
C HIS A 724 9.60 0.76 -37.49
N GLU A 725 9.63 1.20 -38.75
CA GLU A 725 9.03 0.47 -39.85
C GLU A 725 9.85 -0.79 -40.20
N LEU A 726 9.25 -1.96 -40.03
CA LEU A 726 9.89 -3.25 -40.28
C LEU A 726 9.92 -3.55 -41.79
N LYS A 727 11.11 -3.59 -42.40
CA LYS A 727 11.30 -3.82 -43.84
C LYS A 727 11.94 -5.18 -44.12
N ALA A 728 11.78 -5.67 -45.35
CA ALA A 728 12.53 -6.81 -45.83
C ALA A 728 14.01 -6.41 -46.01
N VAL A 729 14.92 -7.01 -45.26
CA VAL A 729 16.33 -6.59 -45.19
C VAL A 729 17.26 -7.78 -45.40
N GLN A 730 18.21 -7.63 -46.34
CA GLN A 730 19.31 -8.59 -46.51
C GLN A 730 20.48 -8.22 -45.58
N VAL A 731 20.56 -8.88 -44.41
CA VAL A 731 21.56 -8.58 -43.37
C VAL A 731 23.01 -8.68 -43.87
N LYS A 732 23.28 -9.50 -44.90
CA LYS A 732 24.59 -9.61 -45.58
C LYS A 732 25.10 -8.26 -46.10
N LEU A 733 24.24 -7.38 -46.60
CA LEU A 733 24.62 -6.06 -47.10
C LEU A 733 25.07 -5.16 -45.94
N ILE A 734 24.24 -5.07 -44.89
CA ILE A 734 24.54 -4.28 -43.68
C ILE A 734 25.82 -4.77 -43.00
N VAL A 735 26.00 -6.08 -42.82
CA VAL A 735 27.22 -6.64 -42.21
C VAL A 735 28.47 -6.27 -43.01
N LYS A 736 28.42 -6.35 -44.36
CA LYS A 736 29.54 -5.94 -45.21
C LYS A 736 29.82 -4.44 -45.13
N GLU A 737 28.77 -3.61 -45.14
CA GLU A 737 28.86 -2.16 -45.02
C GLU A 737 29.48 -1.75 -43.68
N THR A 738 28.93 -2.21 -42.55
CA THR A 738 29.44 -1.89 -41.22
C THR A 738 30.87 -2.42 -41.03
N LEU A 739 31.26 -3.58 -41.58
CA LEU A 739 32.66 -4.03 -41.56
C LEU A 739 33.59 -3.10 -42.36
N LYS A 740 33.14 -2.58 -43.51
CA LYS A 740 33.86 -1.57 -44.31
C LYS A 740 34.00 -0.24 -43.56
N LEU A 741 32.98 0.17 -42.80
CA LEU A 741 32.98 1.37 -41.95
C LEU A 741 33.83 1.21 -40.68
N LEU A 742 33.87 0.01 -40.10
CA LEU A 742 34.67 -0.31 -38.91
C LEU A 742 36.17 -0.41 -39.22
N ARG A 743 36.56 -0.91 -40.39
CA ARG A 743 37.99 -1.17 -40.65
C ARG A 743 38.89 0.08 -40.47
N PRO A 744 38.50 1.30 -40.87
CA PRO A 744 39.26 2.52 -40.59
C PRO A 744 39.33 2.94 -39.11
N SER A 745 38.37 2.53 -38.26
CA SER A 745 38.37 2.86 -36.83
C SER A 745 39.11 1.84 -35.96
N LEU A 746 39.42 0.66 -36.50
CA LEU A 746 40.09 -0.41 -35.78
C LEU A 746 41.62 -0.36 -35.97
N PRO A 747 42.42 -0.53 -34.91
CA PRO A 747 43.86 -0.70 -35.03
C PRO A 747 44.25 -1.82 -36.00
N THR A 748 45.39 -1.67 -36.67
CA THR A 748 45.93 -2.71 -37.56
C THR A 748 46.32 -3.99 -36.84
N THR A 749 46.44 -3.96 -35.50
CA THR A 749 46.64 -5.10 -34.60
C THR A 749 45.41 -6.01 -34.44
N ILE A 750 44.23 -5.58 -34.93
CA ILE A 750 43.04 -6.42 -34.99
C ILE A 750 42.87 -6.97 -36.42
N GLU A 751 42.94 -8.29 -36.56
CA GLU A 751 42.61 -9.01 -37.79
C GLU A 751 41.08 -9.17 -37.89
N ILE A 752 40.48 -8.89 -39.06
CA ILE A 752 39.05 -9.12 -39.30
C ILE A 752 38.89 -10.34 -40.20
N ARG A 753 38.26 -11.39 -39.71
CA ARG A 753 37.85 -12.58 -40.47
C ARG A 753 36.35 -12.57 -40.70
N GLN A 754 35.92 -12.85 -41.93
CA GLN A 754 34.51 -12.84 -42.29
C GLN A 754 34.11 -14.11 -43.05
N ASN A 755 33.00 -14.73 -42.64
CA ASN A 755 32.40 -15.90 -43.29
C ASN A 755 30.90 -15.69 -43.49
N ILE A 756 30.54 -14.92 -44.51
CA ILE A 756 29.17 -14.42 -44.75
C ILE A 756 28.56 -15.22 -45.91
N GLN A 757 27.81 -16.28 -45.56
CA GLN A 757 27.33 -17.28 -46.52
C GLN A 757 25.83 -17.21 -46.84
N SER A 758 25.02 -16.60 -45.97
CA SER A 758 23.58 -16.47 -46.20
C SER A 758 23.22 -15.20 -46.98
N ASP A 759 22.34 -15.36 -47.98
CA ASP A 759 21.66 -14.29 -48.71
C ASP A 759 20.21 -14.07 -48.22
N SER A 760 19.79 -14.73 -47.14
CA SER A 760 18.41 -14.71 -46.67
C SER A 760 18.00 -13.36 -46.05
N VAL A 761 16.69 -13.10 -46.16
CA VAL A 761 16.04 -11.86 -45.76
C VAL A 761 15.42 -12.01 -44.37
N VAL A 762 15.49 -10.96 -43.55
CA VAL A 762 14.77 -10.85 -42.28
C VAL A 762 13.85 -9.63 -42.32
N LEU A 763 12.79 -9.62 -41.52
CA LEU A 763 11.93 -8.45 -41.37
C LEU A 763 12.43 -7.58 -40.20
N ALA A 764 13.07 -6.45 -40.50
CA ALA A 764 13.70 -5.59 -39.50
C ALA A 764 13.84 -4.12 -39.96
N ASP A 765 14.06 -3.21 -39.02
CA ASP A 765 14.59 -1.87 -39.33
C ASP A 765 16.11 -1.99 -39.64
N PRO A 766 16.58 -1.58 -40.84
CA PRO A 766 18.01 -1.59 -41.19
C PRO A 766 18.89 -0.89 -40.14
N THR A 767 18.38 0.20 -39.56
CA THR A 767 19.05 1.03 -38.56
C THR A 767 19.30 0.25 -37.28
N GLN A 768 18.32 -0.55 -36.85
CA GLN A 768 18.42 -1.40 -35.66
C GLN A 768 19.42 -2.56 -35.89
N ILE A 769 19.41 -3.18 -37.06
CA ILE A 769 20.40 -4.23 -37.42
C ILE A 769 21.82 -3.64 -37.45
N HIS A 770 21.99 -2.46 -38.04
CA HIS A 770 23.26 -1.74 -38.02
C HIS A 770 23.72 -1.41 -36.58
N GLN A 771 22.81 -0.93 -35.72
CA GLN A 771 23.11 -0.62 -34.32
C GLN A 771 23.51 -1.87 -33.53
N VAL A 772 22.81 -2.99 -33.72
CA VAL A 772 23.14 -4.29 -33.11
C VAL A 772 24.56 -4.70 -33.46
N PHE A 773 24.89 -4.71 -34.76
CA PHE A 773 26.18 -5.20 -35.23
C PHE A 773 27.33 -4.24 -34.88
N MET A 774 27.11 -2.92 -34.98
CA MET A 774 28.08 -1.91 -34.57
C MET A 774 28.43 -2.01 -33.08
N ASN A 775 27.43 -2.19 -32.20
CA ASN A 775 27.65 -2.34 -30.76
C ASN A 775 28.49 -3.60 -30.44
N LEU A 776 28.18 -4.74 -31.06
CA LEU A 776 28.94 -5.98 -30.85
C LEU A 776 30.39 -5.85 -31.30
N CYS A 777 30.63 -5.37 -32.53
CA CYS A 777 31.98 -5.22 -33.07
C CYS A 777 32.80 -4.15 -32.32
N THR A 778 32.18 -3.07 -31.85
CA THR A 778 32.85 -2.04 -31.04
C THR A 778 33.25 -2.60 -29.67
N ASN A 779 32.38 -3.39 -29.02
CA ASN A 779 32.72 -4.04 -27.75
C ASN A 779 33.85 -5.08 -27.91
N ALA A 780 33.80 -5.90 -28.96
CA ALA A 780 34.88 -6.82 -29.34
C ALA A 780 36.22 -6.09 -29.54
N ALA A 781 36.19 -4.97 -30.28
CA ALA A 781 37.36 -4.12 -30.50
C ALA A 781 37.94 -3.53 -29.21
N HIS A 782 37.08 -3.07 -28.30
CA HIS A 782 37.53 -2.61 -26.98
C HIS A 782 38.17 -3.73 -26.15
N ALA A 783 37.62 -4.95 -26.19
CA ALA A 783 38.19 -6.10 -25.49
C ALA A 783 39.56 -6.56 -26.03
N MET A 784 39.94 -6.07 -27.22
CA MET A 784 41.22 -6.32 -27.91
C MET A 784 42.08 -5.04 -28.06
N ARG A 785 41.74 -3.94 -27.35
CA ARG A 785 42.35 -2.60 -27.57
C ARG A 785 43.86 -2.55 -27.30
N GLU A 786 44.32 -3.32 -26.31
CA GLU A 786 45.73 -3.30 -25.85
C GLU A 786 46.57 -4.40 -26.50
N GLU A 787 46.08 -5.64 -26.51
CA GLU A 787 46.84 -6.81 -26.99
C GLU A 787 46.65 -7.12 -28.49
N GLY A 788 45.67 -6.49 -29.15
CA GLY A 788 45.22 -6.88 -30.48
C GLY A 788 44.39 -8.17 -30.45
N GLY A 789 44.17 -8.78 -31.62
CA GLY A 789 43.44 -10.06 -31.69
C GLY A 789 42.73 -10.31 -33.03
N THR A 790 41.81 -11.27 -33.04
CA THR A 790 40.96 -11.59 -34.20
C THR A 790 39.50 -11.27 -33.90
N LEU A 791 38.89 -10.42 -34.74
CA LEU A 791 37.44 -10.23 -34.84
C LEU A 791 36.91 -11.16 -35.93
N GLU A 792 36.17 -12.20 -35.56
CA GLU A 792 35.51 -13.10 -36.51
C GLU A 792 34.01 -12.79 -36.60
N VAL A 793 33.51 -12.61 -37.82
CA VAL A 793 32.09 -12.38 -38.10
C VAL A 793 31.57 -13.43 -39.08
N SER A 794 30.52 -14.16 -38.73
CA SER A 794 29.91 -15.14 -39.62
C SER A 794 28.39 -15.03 -39.71
N LEU A 795 27.85 -15.37 -40.89
CA LEU A 795 26.43 -15.28 -41.19
C LEU A 795 25.98 -16.54 -41.94
N HIS A 796 25.13 -17.34 -41.31
CA HIS A 796 24.65 -18.62 -41.82
C HIS A 796 23.16 -18.79 -41.54
N ASN A 797 22.47 -19.63 -42.30
CA ASN A 797 21.13 -20.09 -41.92
C ASN A 797 21.24 -21.22 -40.88
N ALA A 798 20.29 -21.25 -39.95
CA ALA A 798 20.14 -22.26 -38.92
C ALA A 798 18.67 -22.66 -38.86
N ASP A 799 18.37 -23.94 -39.08
CA ASP A 799 17.02 -24.47 -39.00
C ASP A 799 16.79 -25.13 -37.63
N PHE A 800 15.70 -24.72 -36.97
CA PHE A 800 15.27 -25.22 -35.67
C PHE A 800 13.90 -25.87 -35.85
N GLY A 801 13.89 -27.05 -36.47
CA GLY A 801 12.67 -27.77 -36.86
C GLY A 801 11.67 -27.97 -35.72
N PHE A 802 10.38 -27.99 -36.07
CA PHE A 802 9.29 -28.24 -35.13
C PHE A 802 9.47 -29.59 -34.43
N ARG A 803 9.70 -29.57 -33.11
CA ARG A 803 9.63 -30.77 -32.27
C ARG A 803 8.18 -31.19 -32.12
N ASN A 804 7.69 -32.03 -33.03
CA ASN A 804 6.53 -32.86 -32.76
C ASN A 804 6.84 -33.76 -31.56
N SER A 805 6.03 -33.67 -30.51
CA SER A 805 6.19 -34.44 -29.29
C SER A 805 5.51 -35.80 -29.39
N GLU A 806 6.12 -36.76 -30.10
CA GLU A 806 5.82 -38.20 -29.97
C GLU A 806 6.89 -39.03 -30.69
N LEU A 807 7.29 -40.16 -30.09
CA LEU A 807 8.43 -41.02 -30.49
C LEU A 807 9.79 -40.32 -30.21
N GLU A 808 10.81 -40.94 -29.61
CA GLU A 808 11.16 -42.36 -29.58
C GLU A 808 11.42 -42.88 -28.15
N GLN A 809 10.97 -44.12 -27.90
CA GLN A 809 11.57 -45.01 -26.89
C GLN A 809 12.50 -45.98 -27.61
N ASN A 810 13.53 -46.45 -26.90
CA ASN A 810 14.47 -47.52 -27.27
C ASN A 810 15.52 -47.15 -28.35
N ASP A 811 16.76 -46.95 -27.90
CA ASP A 811 17.74 -48.03 -28.03
C ASP A 811 18.92 -47.85 -27.05
N GLU A 812 18.98 -48.70 -26.02
CA GLU A 812 20.21 -49.01 -25.30
C GLU A 812 20.83 -50.27 -25.92
N GLN A 813 22.06 -50.21 -26.43
CA GLN A 813 23.07 -51.28 -26.23
C GLN A 813 24.47 -50.97 -26.80
N SER A 814 25.49 -51.50 -26.09
CA SER A 814 26.95 -51.55 -26.36
C SER A 814 27.80 -50.51 -25.59
N ALA A 815 28.74 -50.87 -24.69
CA ALA A 815 29.08 -52.17 -24.08
C ALA A 815 29.83 -51.98 -22.73
N ILE A 816 29.87 -53.03 -21.90
CA ILE A 816 30.51 -53.21 -20.56
C ILE A 816 31.73 -54.18 -20.76
N PRO A 817 32.77 -54.36 -19.88
CA PRO A 817 33.04 -53.99 -18.46
C PRO A 817 34.32 -53.11 -18.25
N GLY A 818 34.77 -52.64 -17.06
CA GLY A 818 34.64 -52.99 -15.63
C GLY A 818 36.06 -53.20 -15.02
N PRO A 819 36.33 -53.27 -13.68
CA PRO A 819 35.43 -53.24 -12.51
C PRO A 819 35.85 -52.31 -11.31
N ASP A 820 34.98 -52.21 -10.29
CA ASP A 820 35.25 -52.10 -8.81
C ASP A 820 36.18 -51.01 -8.21
N LEU A 821 35.93 -50.31 -7.08
CA LEU A 821 34.87 -50.18 -6.05
C LEU A 821 34.88 -48.69 -5.55
N THR A 822 34.04 -48.12 -4.67
CA THR A 822 33.08 -48.65 -3.67
C THR A 822 31.87 -47.68 -3.46
N HIS A 823 31.00 -47.98 -2.50
CA HIS A 823 29.79 -47.26 -2.10
C HIS A 823 29.97 -45.90 -1.37
N GLY A 824 29.05 -44.96 -1.62
CA GLY A 824 28.83 -43.77 -0.76
C GLY A 824 27.72 -42.84 -1.30
N ARG A 825 26.45 -43.10 -0.97
CA ARG A 825 25.31 -42.30 -1.45
C ARG A 825 25.30 -40.90 -0.83
N ASN A 826 25.37 -39.85 -1.65
CA ASN A 826 25.05 -38.48 -1.24
C ASN A 826 24.21 -37.79 -2.33
N ARG A 827 22.89 -37.64 -2.12
CA ARG A 827 22.00 -36.91 -3.03
C ARG A 827 22.02 -35.42 -2.67
N VAL A 828 22.96 -34.68 -3.23
CA VAL A 828 22.94 -33.21 -3.21
C VAL A 828 21.91 -32.73 -4.22
N PHE A 829 20.82 -32.11 -3.74
CA PHE A 829 19.90 -31.38 -4.60
C PHE A 829 20.62 -30.15 -5.15
N GLN A 830 20.95 -30.18 -6.45
CA GLN A 830 21.53 -29.01 -7.13
C GLN A 830 20.46 -27.93 -7.32
N SER A 831 20.77 -26.73 -6.85
CA SER A 831 19.97 -25.53 -7.09
C SER A 831 19.93 -25.17 -8.57
N ARG A 832 18.73 -24.90 -9.10
CA ARG A 832 18.56 -24.35 -10.45
C ARG A 832 19.02 -22.90 -10.47
N ARG A 833 20.29 -22.68 -10.81
CA ARG A 833 20.82 -21.34 -11.16
C ARG A 833 20.15 -20.83 -12.43
N ALA A 834 20.00 -19.50 -12.53
CA ALA A 834 19.63 -18.85 -13.78
C ALA A 834 20.63 -19.25 -14.89
N ARG A 835 20.13 -19.64 -16.05
CA ARG A 835 20.98 -20.02 -17.19
C ARG A 835 21.13 -18.80 -18.10
N VAL A 836 22.38 -18.47 -18.42
CA VAL A 836 22.68 -17.91 -19.75
C VAL A 836 22.37 -19.03 -20.74
N ASP A 837 21.33 -18.85 -21.55
CA ASP A 837 20.84 -19.88 -22.46
C ASP A 837 21.90 -20.26 -23.50
N ARG A 838 22.56 -21.40 -23.29
CA ARG A 838 23.45 -22.03 -24.27
C ARG A 838 22.69 -22.78 -25.37
N ASP A 839 21.40 -23.02 -25.16
CA ASP A 839 20.48 -23.60 -26.13
C ASP A 839 19.47 -22.50 -26.53
N PRO A 840 19.45 -22.04 -27.79
CA PRO A 840 18.49 -21.03 -28.22
C PRO A 840 17.03 -21.50 -28.09
N GLN A 841 16.77 -22.82 -28.07
CA GLN A 841 15.42 -23.36 -27.92
C GLN A 841 14.88 -23.29 -26.47
N SER A 842 15.72 -23.00 -25.45
CA SER A 842 15.23 -22.82 -24.07
C SER A 842 14.83 -21.38 -23.74
N ALA A 843 15.04 -20.43 -24.64
CA ALA A 843 14.69 -19.03 -24.44
C ALA A 843 13.16 -18.81 -24.51
N ILE A 844 12.61 -18.12 -23.49
CA ILE A 844 11.18 -17.77 -23.44
C ILE A 844 10.84 -16.81 -24.59
N GLY A 845 9.97 -17.26 -25.50
CA GLY A 845 9.54 -16.53 -26.69
C GLY A 845 10.22 -16.95 -28.00
N PHE A 846 11.12 -17.95 -27.98
CA PHE A 846 11.72 -18.50 -29.20
C PHE A 846 10.65 -19.17 -30.10
N VAL A 847 10.64 -18.81 -31.38
CA VAL A 847 9.76 -19.40 -32.40
C VAL A 847 10.51 -20.50 -33.14
N PRO A 848 10.04 -21.76 -33.20
CA PRO A 848 10.66 -22.79 -34.04
C PRO A 848 10.55 -22.47 -35.54
N GLY A 849 11.57 -22.82 -36.32
CA GLY A 849 11.60 -22.60 -37.77
C GLY A 849 12.97 -22.11 -38.29
N PRO A 850 13.04 -21.67 -39.56
CA PRO A 850 14.27 -21.24 -40.19
C PRO A 850 14.70 -19.84 -39.68
N HIS A 851 15.94 -19.75 -39.21
CA HIS A 851 16.55 -18.54 -38.66
C HIS A 851 17.83 -18.16 -39.41
N LEU A 852 18.10 -16.86 -39.47
CA LEU A 852 19.41 -16.31 -39.76
C LEU A 852 20.24 -16.26 -38.48
N ARG A 853 21.42 -16.88 -38.49
CA ARG A 853 22.41 -16.84 -37.41
C ARG A 853 23.55 -15.88 -37.75
N LEU A 854 23.57 -14.72 -37.09
CA LEU A 854 24.70 -13.79 -37.06
C LEU A 854 25.60 -14.15 -35.86
N THR A 855 26.90 -14.32 -36.07
CA THR A 855 27.88 -14.55 -35.02
C THR A 855 28.97 -13.49 -35.06
N VAL A 856 29.31 -12.94 -33.89
CA VAL A 856 30.46 -12.04 -33.70
C VAL A 856 31.33 -12.64 -32.59
N SER A 857 32.59 -12.91 -32.89
CA SER A 857 33.56 -13.45 -31.93
C SER A 857 34.81 -12.58 -31.85
N ASP A 858 35.30 -12.39 -30.64
CA ASP A 858 36.59 -11.76 -30.33
C ASP A 858 37.54 -12.77 -29.68
N THR A 859 38.84 -12.43 -29.69
CA THR A 859 39.88 -13.13 -28.92
C THR A 859 40.43 -12.25 -27.80
N GLY A 860 39.60 -11.35 -27.25
CA GLY A 860 40.01 -10.38 -26.23
C GLY A 860 40.08 -10.96 -24.81
N HIS A 861 40.08 -10.08 -23.81
CA HIS A 861 40.21 -10.49 -22.41
C HIS A 861 39.06 -11.39 -21.88
N GLY A 862 37.93 -11.48 -22.59
CA GLY A 862 36.75 -12.28 -22.18
C GLY A 862 36.11 -11.81 -20.87
N MET A 863 35.17 -12.59 -20.34
CA MET A 863 34.35 -12.21 -19.18
C MET A 863 34.33 -13.29 -18.10
N THR A 864 34.35 -12.91 -16.82
CA THR A 864 34.12 -13.83 -15.70
C THR A 864 32.65 -14.24 -15.63
N PRO A 865 32.29 -15.37 -14.97
CA PRO A 865 30.90 -15.78 -14.82
C PRO A 865 30.00 -14.69 -14.20
N ASP A 866 30.49 -13.99 -13.17
CA ASP A 866 29.74 -12.94 -12.47
C ASP A 866 29.48 -11.69 -13.34
N VAL A 867 30.37 -11.44 -14.31
CA VAL A 867 30.19 -10.40 -15.34
C VAL A 867 29.21 -10.90 -16.40
N LEU A 868 29.37 -12.16 -16.86
CA LEU A 868 28.52 -12.79 -17.89
C LEU A 868 27.04 -12.79 -17.51
N GLU A 869 26.71 -13.03 -16.24
CA GLU A 869 25.32 -12.99 -15.73
C GLU A 869 24.66 -11.61 -15.84
N ARG A 870 25.45 -10.54 -15.99
CA ARG A 870 25.01 -9.13 -15.87
C ARG A 870 25.21 -8.30 -17.14
N ILE A 871 25.77 -8.86 -18.21
CA ILE A 871 26.09 -8.13 -19.46
C ILE A 871 24.89 -7.46 -20.14
N PHE A 872 23.68 -7.92 -19.86
CA PHE A 872 22.44 -7.37 -20.40
C PHE A 872 21.70 -6.45 -19.40
N ASP A 873 22.22 -6.26 -18.19
CA ASP A 873 21.72 -5.28 -17.22
C ASP A 873 21.91 -3.86 -17.77
N PRO A 874 20.88 -2.99 -17.81
CA PRO A 874 21.05 -1.59 -18.17
C PRO A 874 22.05 -0.88 -17.25
N PHE A 875 22.96 -0.10 -17.85
CA PHE A 875 24.04 0.64 -17.19
C PHE A 875 25.15 -0.21 -16.56
N PHE A 876 25.14 -1.54 -16.70
CA PHE A 876 26.26 -2.36 -16.28
C PHE A 876 27.44 -2.18 -17.24
N THR A 877 28.61 -1.86 -16.69
CA THR A 877 29.85 -1.68 -17.44
C THR A 877 31.04 -2.11 -16.57
N THR A 878 32.03 -2.73 -17.19
CA THR A 878 33.34 -3.04 -16.59
C THR A 878 34.41 -2.03 -16.98
N LYS A 879 34.06 -1.00 -17.77
CA LYS A 879 34.95 0.09 -18.17
C LYS A 879 35.05 1.17 -17.09
N GLU A 880 36.11 1.97 -17.13
CA GLU A 880 36.30 3.10 -16.21
C GLU A 880 35.18 4.17 -16.34
N PRO A 881 34.90 4.94 -15.27
CA PRO A 881 33.85 5.97 -15.29
C PRO A 881 34.07 7.01 -16.40
N GLY A 882 33.21 6.98 -17.41
CA GLY A 882 33.26 7.87 -18.59
C GLY A 882 33.61 7.18 -19.91
N GLU A 883 34.19 5.97 -19.91
CA GLU A 883 34.53 5.23 -21.14
C GLU A 883 33.41 4.31 -21.67
N GLY A 884 32.24 4.29 -21.04
CA GLY A 884 31.08 3.54 -21.53
C GLY A 884 29.79 3.80 -20.75
N THR A 885 28.67 3.81 -21.46
CA THR A 885 27.33 4.05 -20.89
C THR A 885 26.69 2.83 -20.24
N GLY A 886 27.24 1.63 -20.44
CA GLY A 886 26.63 0.36 -20.03
C GLY A 886 25.29 0.05 -20.72
N MET A 887 24.94 0.75 -21.81
CA MET A 887 23.66 0.57 -22.52
C MET A 887 23.78 -0.27 -23.81
N GLY A 888 24.99 -0.50 -24.33
CA GLY A 888 25.18 -1.12 -25.66
C GLY A 888 24.57 -2.53 -25.78
N LEU A 889 24.89 -3.44 -24.85
CA LEU A 889 24.41 -4.82 -24.91
C LEU A 889 22.95 -4.97 -24.48
N SER A 890 22.46 -4.16 -23.54
CA SER A 890 21.04 -4.17 -23.16
C SER A 890 20.14 -3.66 -24.29
N VAL A 891 20.58 -2.67 -25.06
CA VAL A 891 19.92 -2.24 -26.31
C VAL A 891 19.96 -3.34 -27.38
N VAL A 892 21.10 -4.03 -27.57
CA VAL A 892 21.19 -5.19 -28.49
C VAL A 892 20.17 -6.26 -28.13
N HIS A 893 20.09 -6.66 -26.85
CA HIS A 893 19.15 -7.65 -26.37
C HIS A 893 17.68 -7.21 -26.53
N GLY A 894 17.39 -5.92 -26.31
CA GLY A 894 16.07 -5.34 -26.57
C GLY A 894 15.66 -5.42 -28.04
N ILE A 895 16.51 -4.96 -28.95
CA ILE A 895 16.28 -5.00 -30.41
C ILE A 895 16.06 -6.44 -30.89
N VAL A 896 16.95 -7.37 -30.49
CA VAL A 896 16.85 -8.77 -30.91
C VAL A 896 15.53 -9.38 -30.46
N LYS A 897 15.06 -9.08 -29.24
CA LYS A 897 13.75 -9.55 -28.76
C LYS A 897 12.57 -8.90 -29.47
N SER A 898 12.62 -7.61 -29.81
CA SER A 898 11.53 -6.96 -30.56
C SER A 898 11.37 -7.51 -31.98
N LEU A 899 12.44 -8.07 -32.56
CA LEU A 899 12.43 -8.75 -33.86
C LEU A 899 12.04 -10.25 -33.77
N GLY A 900 11.54 -10.72 -32.61
CA GLY A 900 11.22 -12.13 -32.39
C GLY A 900 12.45 -13.05 -32.34
N GLY A 901 13.65 -12.48 -32.24
CA GLY A 901 14.91 -13.20 -32.22
C GLY A 901 15.42 -13.55 -30.82
N THR A 902 16.55 -14.24 -30.78
CA THR A 902 17.24 -14.66 -29.54
C THR A 902 18.73 -14.41 -29.65
N ILE A 903 19.38 -14.03 -28.54
CA ILE A 903 20.83 -13.86 -28.43
C ILE A 903 21.40 -14.83 -27.39
N THR A 904 22.52 -15.45 -27.73
CA THR A 904 23.26 -16.37 -26.85
C THR A 904 24.73 -15.94 -26.80
N VAL A 905 25.39 -16.16 -25.66
CA VAL A 905 26.78 -15.69 -25.43
C VAL A 905 27.61 -16.80 -24.81
N ASP A 906 28.80 -17.02 -25.35
CA ASP A 906 29.87 -17.77 -24.71
C ASP A 906 31.05 -16.82 -24.47
N SER A 907 31.73 -16.94 -23.34
CA SER A 907 32.92 -16.14 -23.02
C SER A 907 33.73 -16.83 -21.93
N GLN A 908 35.05 -16.73 -22.02
CA GLN A 908 35.97 -17.25 -21.01
C GLN A 908 37.09 -16.23 -20.77
N PRO A 909 37.48 -15.95 -19.51
CA PRO A 909 38.59 -15.05 -19.23
C PRO A 909 39.86 -15.48 -19.98
N GLY A 910 40.50 -14.54 -20.68
CA GLY A 910 41.71 -14.76 -21.47
C GLY A 910 41.53 -15.56 -22.76
N LYS A 911 40.30 -15.78 -23.24
CA LYS A 911 40.03 -16.45 -24.54
C LYS A 911 39.05 -15.70 -25.46
N GLY A 912 38.55 -14.55 -25.03
CA GLY A 912 37.56 -13.76 -25.73
C GLY A 912 36.11 -14.21 -25.54
N SER A 913 35.23 -13.66 -26.37
CA SER A 913 33.77 -13.86 -26.30
C SER A 913 33.17 -14.14 -27.68
N THR A 914 32.05 -14.87 -27.71
CA THR A 914 31.27 -15.14 -28.92
C THR A 914 29.79 -14.86 -28.67
N PHE A 915 29.25 -13.85 -29.34
CA PHE A 915 27.83 -13.52 -29.38
C PHE A 915 27.20 -14.15 -30.62
N ARG A 916 26.07 -14.85 -30.45
CA ARG A 916 25.29 -15.44 -31.55
C ARG A 916 23.85 -14.97 -31.47
N ILE A 917 23.39 -14.30 -32.52
CA ILE A 917 22.03 -13.77 -32.68
C ILE A 917 21.30 -14.63 -33.71
N TYR A 918 20.07 -15.00 -33.39
CA TYR A 918 19.14 -15.74 -34.24
C TYR A 918 17.94 -14.83 -34.55
N LEU A 919 17.65 -14.60 -35.83
CA LEU A 919 16.50 -13.82 -36.31
C LEU A 919 15.63 -14.70 -37.24
N PRO A 920 14.29 -14.66 -37.15
CA PRO A 920 13.45 -15.44 -38.06
C PRO A 920 13.59 -14.95 -39.52
N LEU A 921 13.55 -15.88 -40.48
CA LEU A 921 13.58 -15.54 -41.91
C LEU A 921 12.23 -15.01 -42.40
N ALA A 922 12.27 -14.11 -43.39
CA ALA A 922 11.09 -13.57 -44.08
C ALA A 922 10.92 -14.19 -45.47
N GLU A 923 9.67 -14.45 -45.88
CA GLU A 923 9.30 -15.13 -47.14
C GLU A 923 9.28 -14.22 -48.39
N ARG A 924 9.89 -13.04 -48.36
CA ARG A 924 9.90 -12.10 -49.50
C ARG A 924 11.28 -11.98 -50.14
N GLU A 925 11.33 -12.14 -51.46
CA GLU A 925 12.48 -11.80 -52.30
C GLU A 925 12.65 -10.27 -52.40
N LEU A 926 13.89 -9.83 -52.62
CA LEU A 926 14.26 -8.43 -52.83
C LEU A 926 14.57 -8.19 -54.31
N GLU A 927 14.06 -7.09 -54.87
CA GLU A 927 14.52 -6.60 -56.16
C GLU A 927 15.91 -5.93 -56.00
N PRO A 928 16.94 -6.31 -56.78
CA PRO A 928 18.29 -5.78 -56.61
C PRO A 928 18.51 -4.48 -57.39
N GLU A 929 18.76 -3.37 -56.69
CA GLU A 929 19.36 -2.18 -57.31
C GLU A 929 20.87 -2.38 -57.55
N VAL A 930 21.32 -2.02 -58.75
CA VAL A 930 22.72 -2.14 -59.19
C VAL A 930 23.35 -0.75 -59.24
N GLU A 931 24.19 -0.42 -58.26
CA GLU A 931 25.03 0.78 -58.33
C GLU A 931 26.05 0.65 -59.48
N THR A 932 25.96 1.60 -60.42
CA THR A 932 26.96 1.83 -61.47
C THR A 932 27.68 3.15 -61.18
N GLU A 933 28.96 3.27 -61.55
CA GLU A 933 29.73 4.50 -61.38
C GLU A 933 29.19 5.61 -62.31
N LYS A 934 28.11 6.27 -61.89
CA LYS A 934 27.55 7.43 -62.58
C LYS A 934 28.44 8.65 -62.39
N THR A 935 28.68 9.37 -63.48
CA THR A 935 29.21 10.74 -63.48
C THR A 935 28.26 11.67 -62.72
N VAL A 936 28.79 12.65 -61.97
CA VAL A 936 27.97 13.63 -61.25
C VAL A 936 27.09 14.39 -62.25
N PRO A 937 25.76 14.41 -62.09
CA PRO A 937 24.87 15.08 -63.04
C PRO A 937 25.03 16.60 -63.04
N THR A 938 24.69 17.23 -64.18
CA THR A 938 24.73 18.68 -64.40
C THR A 938 23.42 19.11 -65.08
N GLY A 939 23.04 20.38 -64.92
CA GLY A 939 21.87 20.98 -65.57
C GLY A 939 22.12 22.45 -65.95
N ASP A 940 21.10 23.13 -66.46
CA ASP A 940 21.11 24.55 -66.86
C ASP A 940 19.92 25.36 -66.32
N GLU A 941 19.11 24.74 -65.46
CA GLU A 941 17.89 25.31 -64.88
C GLU A 941 18.15 26.39 -63.81
N ARG A 942 17.13 27.22 -63.55
CA ARG A 942 17.21 28.35 -62.61
C ARG A 942 16.73 27.96 -61.22
N ILE A 943 17.64 27.96 -60.25
CA ILE A 943 17.37 27.52 -58.87
C ILE A 943 17.30 28.71 -57.92
N LEU A 944 16.25 28.75 -57.09
CA LEU A 944 16.18 29.61 -55.92
C LEU A 944 16.69 28.85 -54.69
N PHE A 945 17.84 29.24 -54.14
CA PHE A 945 18.45 28.62 -52.96
C PHE A 945 18.28 29.52 -51.73
N ILE A 946 17.65 29.02 -50.65
CA ILE A 946 17.44 29.77 -49.41
C ILE A 946 18.10 29.05 -48.23
N ASP A 947 18.96 29.77 -47.51
CA ASP A 947 19.61 29.30 -46.27
C ASP A 947 19.92 30.55 -45.42
N ASP A 948 19.50 30.58 -44.14
CA ASP A 948 19.60 31.79 -43.30
C ASP A 948 21.04 32.15 -42.94
N GLU A 949 21.92 31.17 -42.87
CA GLU A 949 23.35 31.39 -42.74
C GLU A 949 23.95 31.86 -44.08
N GLN A 950 24.34 33.14 -44.14
CA GLN A 950 24.97 33.76 -45.32
C GLN A 950 26.16 32.97 -45.90
N VAL A 951 26.91 32.25 -45.06
CA VAL A 951 28.02 31.37 -45.46
C VAL A 951 27.50 30.18 -46.27
N LEU A 952 26.44 29.52 -45.77
CA LEU A 952 25.83 28.36 -46.39
C LEU A 952 25.08 28.73 -47.68
N ALA A 953 24.34 29.85 -47.68
CA ALA A 953 23.69 30.41 -48.87
C ALA A 953 24.69 30.70 -50.01
N ASN A 954 25.86 31.25 -49.68
CA ASN A 954 26.92 31.50 -50.65
C ASN A 954 27.60 30.21 -51.14
N MET A 955 27.79 29.24 -50.26
CA MET A 955 28.44 27.97 -50.59
C MET A 955 27.53 27.07 -51.44
N GLY A 956 26.25 26.94 -51.08
CA GLY A 956 25.24 26.22 -51.87
C GLY A 956 25.11 26.81 -53.27
N LYS A 957 25.08 28.15 -53.38
CA LYS A 957 25.17 28.83 -54.68
C LYS A 957 26.43 28.42 -55.48
N GLN A 958 27.62 28.51 -54.89
CA GLN A 958 28.86 28.15 -55.61
C GLN A 958 28.94 26.67 -56.01
N MET A 959 28.32 25.77 -55.25
CA MET A 959 28.22 24.35 -55.61
C MET A 959 27.31 24.15 -56.83
N LEU A 960 26.14 24.79 -56.81
CA LEU A 960 25.13 24.69 -57.86
C LEU A 960 25.55 25.39 -59.16
N ASP A 961 26.15 26.58 -59.08
CA ASP A 961 26.75 27.28 -60.23
C ASP A 961 27.80 26.38 -60.94
N ARG A 962 28.54 25.55 -60.18
CA ARG A 962 29.52 24.56 -60.72
C ARG A 962 28.91 23.25 -61.22
N LEU A 963 27.60 23.05 -61.04
CA LEU A 963 26.84 21.97 -61.66
C LEU A 963 26.08 22.46 -62.91
N GLY A 964 26.25 23.74 -63.28
CA GLY A 964 25.74 24.37 -64.50
C GLY A 964 24.48 25.23 -64.31
N TYR A 965 23.85 25.17 -63.13
CA TYR A 965 22.61 25.87 -62.80
C TYR A 965 22.79 27.39 -62.71
N GLU A 966 21.74 28.16 -63.03
CA GLU A 966 21.69 29.61 -62.75
C GLU A 966 21.05 29.84 -61.36
N VAL A 967 21.85 30.26 -60.38
CA VAL A 967 21.40 30.25 -58.97
C VAL A 967 21.17 31.64 -58.40
N ALA A 968 19.97 31.90 -57.88
CA ALA A 968 19.68 33.01 -57.00
C ALA A 968 19.69 32.53 -55.54
N SER A 969 20.56 33.11 -54.70
CA SER A 969 20.57 32.82 -53.26
C SER A 969 19.91 33.91 -52.42
N ARG A 970 19.27 33.53 -51.31
CA ARG A 970 18.70 34.44 -50.29
C ARG A 970 18.95 33.91 -48.87
N THR A 971 19.04 34.83 -47.92
CA THR A 971 19.21 34.55 -46.48
C THR A 971 17.97 34.86 -45.64
N SER A 972 16.93 35.42 -46.26
CA SER A 972 15.64 35.67 -45.63
C SER A 972 14.56 34.94 -46.41
N SER A 973 13.78 34.12 -45.71
CA SER A 973 12.61 33.43 -46.26
C SER A 973 11.53 34.41 -46.72
N ILE A 974 11.40 35.57 -46.06
CA ILE A 974 10.51 36.66 -46.48
C ILE A 974 10.98 37.25 -47.81
N GLU A 975 12.27 37.62 -47.93
CA GLU A 975 12.82 38.18 -49.17
C GLU A 975 12.76 37.19 -50.34
N ALA A 976 12.93 35.89 -50.06
CA ALA A 976 12.77 34.84 -51.05
C ALA A 976 11.32 34.72 -51.53
N LEU A 977 10.34 34.78 -50.61
CA LEU A 977 8.93 34.77 -50.97
C LEU A 977 8.52 36.03 -51.75
N GLU A 978 9.02 37.21 -51.38
CA GLU A 978 8.78 38.45 -52.13
C GLU A 978 9.39 38.40 -53.54
N LEU A 979 10.63 37.90 -53.67
CA LEU A 979 11.27 37.67 -54.97
C LEU A 979 10.47 36.69 -55.83
N PHE A 980 9.98 35.60 -55.23
CA PHE A 980 9.18 34.60 -55.92
C PHE A 980 7.82 35.17 -56.36
N ARG A 981 7.11 35.87 -55.47
CA ARG A 981 5.85 36.57 -55.78
C ARG A 981 6.00 37.59 -56.90
N ALA A 982 7.13 38.28 -56.96
CA ALA A 982 7.40 39.25 -58.03
C ALA A 982 7.70 38.60 -59.39
N GLN A 983 8.26 37.38 -59.41
CA GLN A 983 8.68 36.67 -60.63
C GLN A 983 8.48 35.13 -60.53
N PRO A 984 7.23 34.61 -60.50
CA PRO A 984 6.98 33.18 -60.24
C PRO A 984 7.53 32.21 -61.31
N ASP A 985 7.54 32.64 -62.58
CA ASP A 985 8.01 31.85 -63.72
C ASP A 985 9.53 31.91 -63.94
N ARG A 986 10.26 32.59 -63.04
CA ARG A 986 11.71 32.75 -63.14
C ARG A 986 12.48 31.51 -62.71
N PHE A 987 11.93 30.73 -61.78
CA PHE A 987 12.62 29.61 -61.15
C PHE A 987 11.99 28.30 -61.58
N ASP A 988 12.86 27.34 -61.82
CA ASP A 988 12.49 25.99 -62.27
C ASP A 988 12.53 25.01 -61.08
N LEU A 989 13.24 25.37 -60.00
CA LEU A 989 13.33 24.63 -58.73
C LEU A 989 13.57 25.57 -57.54
N VAL A 990 12.99 25.23 -56.38
CA VAL A 990 13.31 25.87 -55.09
C VAL A 990 14.01 24.89 -54.15
N ILE A 991 15.11 25.32 -53.54
CA ILE A 991 15.83 24.58 -52.50
C ILE A 991 15.88 25.47 -51.26
N THR A 992 15.26 25.06 -50.16
CA THR A 992 15.16 25.88 -48.94
C THR A 992 15.64 25.10 -47.72
N ASP A 993 16.31 25.75 -46.78
CA ASP A 993 16.52 25.16 -45.46
C ASP A 993 15.21 25.09 -44.66
N MET A 994 15.14 24.14 -43.74
CA MET A 994 13.96 23.92 -42.89
C MET A 994 13.88 24.97 -41.76
N THR A 995 15.00 25.22 -41.09
CA THR A 995 15.07 25.99 -39.85
C THR A 995 15.56 27.41 -40.13
N MET A 996 14.65 28.30 -40.53
CA MET A 996 15.01 29.70 -40.82
C MET A 996 14.24 30.69 -39.92
N PRO A 997 14.82 31.85 -39.59
CA PRO A 997 14.13 32.93 -38.87
C PRO A 997 12.88 33.43 -39.61
N ASN A 998 11.90 33.94 -38.84
CA ASN A 998 10.60 34.47 -39.28
C ASN A 998 9.64 33.45 -39.90
N MET A 999 10.09 32.68 -40.90
CA MET A 999 9.29 31.69 -41.62
C MET A 999 10.12 30.44 -41.91
N THR A 1000 9.64 29.28 -41.43
CA THR A 1000 10.23 27.96 -41.66
C THR A 1000 10.14 27.53 -43.11
N GLY A 1001 11.03 26.65 -43.56
CA GLY A 1001 11.07 26.17 -44.94
C GLY A 1001 9.78 25.46 -45.39
N GLU A 1002 9.10 24.75 -44.46
CA GLU A 1002 7.76 24.18 -44.69
C GLU A 1002 6.68 25.25 -44.99
N LYS A 1003 6.68 26.37 -44.26
CA LYS A 1003 5.72 27.47 -44.46
C LYS A 1003 6.05 28.25 -45.74
N LEU A 1004 7.34 28.47 -46.01
CA LEU A 1004 7.80 29.05 -47.27
C LEU A 1004 7.41 28.17 -48.46
N ALA A 1005 7.57 26.86 -48.37
CA ALA A 1005 7.17 25.92 -49.41
C ALA A 1005 5.66 25.98 -49.67
N ALA A 1006 4.83 25.97 -48.63
CA ALA A 1006 3.38 26.11 -48.75
C ALA A 1006 2.96 27.44 -49.40
N GLU A 1007 3.57 28.56 -49.00
CA GLU A 1007 3.34 29.87 -49.61
C GLU A 1007 3.78 29.93 -51.08
N ILE A 1008 4.90 29.31 -51.44
CA ILE A 1008 5.38 29.21 -52.82
C ILE A 1008 4.44 28.33 -53.67
N MET A 1009 4.00 27.19 -53.16
CA MET A 1009 3.05 26.30 -53.86
C MET A 1009 1.65 26.92 -54.01
N ASN A 1010 1.21 27.78 -53.09
CA ASN A 1010 -0.01 28.57 -53.25
C ASN A 1010 0.07 29.58 -54.41
N ILE A 1011 1.28 30.02 -54.79
CA ILE A 1011 1.52 30.91 -55.94
C ILE A 1011 1.70 30.10 -57.22
N ARG A 1012 2.49 29.01 -57.16
CA ARG A 1012 2.82 28.15 -58.29
C ARG A 1012 2.79 26.66 -57.86
N PRO A 1013 1.66 25.96 -58.01
CA PRO A 1013 1.50 24.59 -57.50
C PRO A 1013 2.36 23.52 -58.19
N ASP A 1014 2.88 23.80 -59.40
CA ASP A 1014 3.69 22.88 -60.19
C ASP A 1014 5.19 22.94 -59.88
N ILE A 1015 5.67 23.95 -59.13
CA ILE A 1015 7.11 24.11 -58.92
C ILE A 1015 7.66 23.03 -57.98
N PRO A 1016 8.73 22.30 -58.37
CA PRO A 1016 9.38 21.38 -57.46
C PRO A 1016 10.08 22.13 -56.32
N ILE A 1017 9.96 21.58 -55.11
CA ILE A 1017 10.62 22.11 -53.90
C ILE A 1017 11.41 20.99 -53.22
N ILE A 1018 12.65 21.29 -52.87
CA ILE A 1018 13.55 20.45 -52.07
C ILE A 1018 13.79 21.13 -50.72
N LEU A 1019 13.67 20.36 -49.64
CA LEU A 1019 13.95 20.84 -48.29
C LEU A 1019 15.29 20.33 -47.76
N CYS A 1020 16.18 21.26 -47.41
CA CYS A 1020 17.39 21.00 -46.66
C CYS A 1020 17.07 20.92 -45.16
N THR A 1021 17.76 20.06 -44.41
CA THR A 1021 17.59 19.98 -42.95
C THR A 1021 18.84 19.53 -42.22
N GLY A 1022 19.17 20.19 -41.10
CA GLY A 1022 20.25 19.81 -40.17
C GLY A 1022 19.92 18.65 -39.22
N PHE A 1023 18.85 17.88 -39.48
CA PHE A 1023 17.99 17.13 -38.55
C PHE A 1023 17.02 18.01 -37.74
N SER A 1024 15.72 17.82 -37.97
CA SER A 1024 14.65 18.27 -37.08
C SER A 1024 13.75 17.09 -36.68
N LYS A 1025 13.05 17.19 -35.54
CA LYS A 1025 12.09 16.17 -35.06
C LYS A 1025 10.71 16.22 -35.75
N HIS A 1026 10.46 17.19 -36.64
CA HIS A 1026 9.10 17.70 -36.84
C HIS A 1026 8.31 17.16 -38.03
N ILE A 1027 8.94 16.56 -39.04
CA ILE A 1027 8.24 16.08 -40.24
C ILE A 1027 8.79 14.71 -40.68
N SER A 1028 7.90 13.75 -40.94
CA SER A 1028 8.22 12.48 -41.61
C SER A 1028 8.21 12.66 -43.13
N GLU A 1029 8.96 11.82 -43.86
CA GLU A 1029 9.04 11.91 -45.32
C GLU A 1029 7.67 11.77 -46.01
N GLU A 1030 6.74 11.05 -45.38
CA GLU A 1030 5.34 10.91 -45.82
C GLU A 1030 4.56 12.22 -45.69
N LYS A 1031 4.56 12.83 -44.49
CA LYS A 1031 3.83 14.08 -44.21
C LYS A 1031 4.30 15.23 -45.10
N ALA A 1032 5.56 15.22 -45.52
CA ALA A 1032 6.07 16.21 -46.46
C ALA A 1032 5.66 15.96 -47.93
N LYS A 1033 5.52 14.69 -48.34
CA LYS A 1033 4.94 14.34 -49.66
C LYS A 1033 3.46 14.74 -49.72
N GLU A 1034 2.71 14.59 -48.62
CA GLU A 1034 1.35 15.13 -48.50
C GLU A 1034 1.29 16.66 -48.69
N MET A 1035 2.35 17.37 -48.28
CA MET A 1035 2.49 18.83 -48.47
C MET A 1035 3.00 19.24 -49.86
N GLY A 1036 3.25 18.30 -50.78
CA GLY A 1036 3.73 18.59 -52.15
C GLY A 1036 5.25 18.76 -52.31
N ILE A 1037 6.03 18.59 -51.23
CA ILE A 1037 7.49 18.68 -51.29
C ILE A 1037 8.06 17.45 -52.01
N ARG A 1038 8.91 17.68 -53.03
CA ARG A 1038 9.40 16.62 -53.92
C ARG A 1038 10.55 15.80 -53.33
N ALA A 1039 11.46 16.42 -52.55
CA ALA A 1039 12.56 15.69 -51.90
C ALA A 1039 13.12 16.39 -50.64
N PHE A 1040 13.91 15.61 -49.88
CA PHE A 1040 14.66 16.06 -48.71
C PHE A 1040 16.15 15.78 -48.88
N ILE A 1041 17.00 16.72 -48.46
CA ILE A 1041 18.44 16.52 -48.38
C ILE A 1041 18.92 16.89 -46.98
N MET A 1042 19.70 16.02 -46.35
CA MET A 1042 20.23 16.31 -45.01
C MET A 1042 21.56 17.05 -45.10
N LYS A 1043 21.64 18.21 -44.42
CA LYS A 1043 22.90 18.91 -44.15
C LYS A 1043 23.82 17.96 -43.33
N PRO A 1044 25.13 17.94 -43.58
CA PRO A 1044 25.86 18.68 -44.61
C PRO A 1044 25.62 18.14 -46.03
N LEU A 1045 25.24 19.03 -46.96
CA LEU A 1045 24.99 18.70 -48.36
C LEU A 1045 26.35 18.41 -49.04
N ALA A 1046 26.55 17.23 -49.61
CA ALA A 1046 27.68 16.98 -50.50
C ALA A 1046 27.30 17.39 -51.93
N ARG A 1047 28.28 17.83 -52.74
CA ARG A 1047 28.03 18.23 -54.14
C ARG A 1047 27.32 17.14 -54.95
N ARG A 1048 27.61 15.87 -54.67
CA ARG A 1048 26.99 14.70 -55.33
C ARG A 1048 25.54 14.49 -54.89
N ASP A 1049 25.30 14.40 -53.58
CA ASP A 1049 23.95 14.24 -52.99
C ASP A 1049 22.98 15.30 -53.54
N LEU A 1050 23.47 16.54 -53.68
CA LEU A 1050 22.74 17.67 -54.23
C LEU A 1050 22.44 17.49 -55.73
N ALA A 1051 23.44 17.14 -56.54
CA ALA A 1051 23.28 16.91 -57.97
C ALA A 1051 22.31 15.75 -58.30
N ASP A 1052 22.47 14.62 -57.62
CA ASP A 1052 21.66 13.41 -57.83
C ASP A 1052 20.19 13.66 -57.42
N THR A 1053 19.95 14.38 -56.30
CA THR A 1053 18.59 14.72 -55.86
C THR A 1053 17.92 15.74 -56.78
N ILE A 1054 18.64 16.75 -57.28
CA ILE A 1054 18.09 17.76 -58.18
C ILE A 1054 17.65 17.14 -59.50
N ARG A 1055 18.46 16.24 -60.09
CA ARG A 1055 18.04 15.49 -61.28
C ARG A 1055 16.83 14.63 -61.00
N LYS A 1056 16.84 13.88 -59.90
CA LYS A 1056 15.67 13.07 -59.52
C LYS A 1056 14.38 13.91 -59.45
N VAL A 1057 14.46 15.14 -58.95
CA VAL A 1057 13.28 16.01 -58.77
C VAL A 1057 12.84 16.74 -60.05
N LEU A 1058 13.76 17.00 -60.99
CA LEU A 1058 13.47 17.70 -62.25
C LEU A 1058 13.18 16.74 -63.43
N ASP A 1059 13.69 15.50 -63.37
CA ASP A 1059 13.51 14.48 -64.40
C ASP A 1059 12.33 13.51 -64.12
N GLU A 1060 11.69 13.60 -62.93
CA GLU A 1060 10.47 12.83 -62.50
C GLU A 1060 9.16 13.64 -62.61
#